data_AF-A0A1H4UFI0-F1
#
_entry.id   AF-A0A1H4UFI0-F1
#
_cell.length_a   1.000
_cell.length_b   1.000
_cell.length_c   1.000
_cell.angle_alpha   90.00
_cell.angle_beta   90.00
_cell.angle_gamma   90.00
#
_symmetry.space_group_name_H-M   'P 1'
#
loop_
_entity.id
_entity.type
_entity.pdbx_description
1 polymer ?
#
loop_
_entity_poly.entity_id
_entity_poly.type
_entity_poly.pdbx_seq_one_letter_code
_entity_poly.pdbx_strand_id
1 'polypeptide(L)'
;MLEGFAFHDLLAVPRGDDLATGVDRPDETGGRAPAQLFAALSAAHAGLRFRGPDAAFAVAWERPAGSRALRVLVGGRPHSPVAREGEDGVVPVLYPPGGLGRAADTAEIAARWAALPSWTRCTGGSDPLWTPQSGGEAPGRGGFDDYVAHMPGAFAWLVVAEPVGTEAVERELLGLETTMPRLRQRENSEPDRIALLRAEGRFRELSRARPAGLWNVHVLVGGPDEAATRAAAALLCSASDLDALPYVLTPGSACAGFAEVWAKPVEDGALGSPFRATGELVAALARPPRRELPGIRMTEPPLFDVTPEHTGDVPLGTVLDDADQPVGEFGVALDTLNRHTFVAGATGSGKSQTVRHLLEGLHRAGVPWLVIEPAKAEYATMAGRLGADGQVTVIRPGDPTAYPGGLNPLEPVEGFPLQTHLDLVRALFLAAFDADEPFPQVLAQALTRCYTDQGWDTVTGQVRGRVGPVKYPSLGDLQATAIEVVKGIGYGKEVADNVRGFVDVRIGSLRLGTPGRFFEGGHPLDVAALLRGNVVLEIEDIGSDADKAFFIGAVLIRLFEHLRVHHRHGSRGLKHVLVLEEAHRLLKRAEPGSPAEHAVELFTSLLAEIRAYGEGIVVAEQIPGKIVPDVVKNTACKILHRLPAEDDRQAVGATMNLSEAQSRHVVTLPPGRAAVFTDGMDRPLRLRMPLNEAAEDTARVSKSPPVAARRSAACGRLCAASPCTLGRIGEAVHRADHDPKLVLWLELLTVSHLTGRRAPEPDQGWLASLRRSFDEQTLECAVAHRIQAAVDARYAGIAEYNAPGEFVAHLAGSATRTLNGEPGCAFPEVRWQAGTYRWFDVKRALKPREGPDDAPHPATESWAARGLELSGRTRAEQLAELLDRPECWRDDDATVLGTVRPTLIDIAVRKLSREGDPGKRLLHAAGFLNLPNSWAVAVLKLAGRDR
;
A
#
# COMPACT_ATOMS: atom_id res chain seq x y z
N MET A 1 -55.59 -18.88 -11.41
CA MET A 1 -55.73 -17.47 -11.85
C MET A 1 -54.39 -16.85 -12.20
N LEU A 2 -53.43 -16.80 -11.27
CA LEU A 2 -52.03 -16.51 -11.59
C LEU A 2 -51.27 -17.77 -12.06
N GLU A 3 -51.99 -18.76 -12.58
CA GLU A 3 -51.39 -20.02 -13.00
C GLU A 3 -50.52 -19.77 -14.24
N GLY A 4 -49.27 -20.22 -14.19
CA GLY A 4 -48.26 -19.98 -15.23
C GLY A 4 -47.64 -18.58 -15.19
N PHE A 5 -48.00 -17.69 -14.26
CA PHE A 5 -47.26 -16.44 -14.07
C PHE A 5 -45.95 -16.72 -13.34
N ALA A 6 -44.89 -16.02 -13.75
CA ALA A 6 -43.62 -15.96 -13.05
C ALA A 6 -43.30 -14.49 -12.73
N PHE A 7 -43.36 -14.13 -11.45
CA PHE A 7 -43.09 -12.77 -10.96
C PHE A 7 -41.71 -12.64 -10.33
N HIS A 8 -41.16 -11.44 -10.41
CA HIS A 8 -39.96 -11.01 -9.71
C HIS A 8 -40.28 -9.76 -8.88
N ASP A 9 -39.89 -9.77 -7.62
CA ASP A 9 -39.96 -8.63 -6.70
C ASP A 9 -38.81 -7.67 -6.99
N LEU A 10 -39.12 -6.44 -7.41
CA LEU A 10 -38.12 -5.41 -7.67
C LEU A 10 -37.51 -4.92 -6.36
N LEU A 11 -36.20 -5.13 -6.22
CA LEU A 11 -35.43 -4.74 -5.04
C LEU A 11 -34.74 -3.38 -5.24
N ALA A 12 -34.25 -3.14 -6.45
CA ALA A 12 -33.59 -1.89 -6.80
C ALA A 12 -33.98 -1.43 -8.21
N VAL A 13 -34.16 -0.12 -8.35
CA VAL A 13 -34.46 0.54 -9.62
C VAL A 13 -33.41 1.64 -9.84
N PRO A 14 -32.85 1.77 -11.06
CA PRO A 14 -31.94 2.86 -11.36
C PRO A 14 -32.65 4.22 -11.23
N ARG A 15 -31.99 5.21 -10.62
CA ARG A 15 -32.44 6.61 -10.64
C ARG A 15 -32.40 7.12 -12.08
N GLY A 16 -33.43 7.86 -12.50
CA GLY A 16 -33.47 8.53 -13.80
C GLY A 16 -32.45 9.66 -13.92
N ASP A 17 -32.14 10.07 -15.16
CA ASP A 17 -31.14 11.08 -15.56
C ASP A 17 -31.43 12.54 -15.06
N ASP A 18 -32.37 12.74 -14.14
CA ASP A 18 -32.86 14.06 -13.71
C ASP A 18 -31.77 14.96 -13.07
N LEU A 19 -30.62 14.38 -12.69
CA LEU A 19 -29.46 15.10 -12.16
C LEU A 19 -28.51 15.67 -13.23
N ALA A 20 -28.66 15.33 -14.52
CA ALA A 20 -27.82 15.92 -15.57
C ALA A 20 -28.04 17.45 -15.72
N THR A 21 -29.12 18.00 -15.13
CA THR A 21 -29.47 19.42 -15.16
C THR A 21 -29.12 20.17 -13.86
N GLY A 22 -28.54 19.50 -12.85
CA GLY A 22 -28.16 20.15 -11.58
C GLY A 22 -29.33 20.63 -10.72
N VAL A 23 -30.54 20.11 -10.94
CA VAL A 23 -31.74 20.45 -10.17
C VAL A 23 -32.10 19.26 -9.27
N ASP A 24 -32.17 19.48 -7.96
CA ASP A 24 -32.56 18.49 -6.93
C ASP A 24 -34.05 18.06 -7.00
N ARG A 25 -34.75 18.38 -8.09
CA ARG A 25 -36.15 17.98 -8.33
C ARG A 25 -36.20 16.96 -9.46
N PRO A 26 -36.91 15.83 -9.28
CA PRO A 26 -37.21 14.95 -10.39
C PRO A 26 -37.92 15.74 -11.47
N ASP A 27 -37.53 15.52 -12.72
CA ASP A 27 -38.09 16.21 -13.87
C ASP A 27 -39.56 15.78 -14.01
N GLU A 28 -40.49 16.70 -13.73
CA GLU A 28 -41.93 16.48 -13.91
C GLU A 28 -42.28 16.15 -15.38
N THR A 29 -41.36 16.40 -16.33
CA THR A 29 -41.54 16.09 -17.76
C THR A 29 -41.15 14.66 -18.15
N GLY A 30 -40.66 13.84 -17.20
CA GLY A 30 -40.58 12.40 -17.36
C GLY A 30 -39.33 11.84 -18.04
N GLY A 31 -38.27 12.61 -18.30
CA GLY A 31 -36.93 12.10 -18.65
C GLY A 31 -36.82 11.00 -19.75
N ARG A 32 -35.67 10.32 -19.85
CA ARG A 32 -35.43 9.19 -20.80
C ARG A 32 -36.13 7.88 -20.41
N ALA A 33 -36.73 7.79 -19.22
CA ALA A 33 -37.30 6.56 -18.66
C ALA A 33 -38.49 5.97 -19.46
N PRO A 34 -39.44 6.75 -20.01
CA PRO A 34 -40.56 6.24 -20.82
C PRO A 34 -40.09 5.55 -22.10
N ALA A 35 -39.03 6.04 -22.73
CA ALA A 35 -38.50 5.45 -23.96
C ALA A 35 -37.84 4.08 -23.71
N GLN A 36 -37.13 3.92 -22.58
CA GLN A 36 -36.52 2.66 -22.18
C GLN A 36 -37.57 1.61 -21.80
N LEU A 37 -38.60 2.00 -21.05
CA LEU A 37 -39.73 1.13 -20.71
C LEU A 37 -40.51 0.70 -21.97
N PHE A 38 -40.73 1.62 -22.90
CA PHE A 38 -41.37 1.32 -24.18
C PHE A 38 -40.56 0.31 -25.02
N ALA A 39 -39.23 0.45 -25.06
CA ALA A 39 -38.36 -0.51 -25.75
C ALA A 39 -38.44 -1.91 -25.12
N ALA A 40 -38.40 -1.99 -23.78
CA ALA A 40 -38.55 -3.24 -23.05
C ALA A 40 -39.92 -3.90 -23.28
N LEU A 41 -41.00 -3.11 -23.32
CA LEU A 41 -42.34 -3.60 -23.66
C LEU A 41 -42.44 -4.07 -25.11
N SER A 42 -41.85 -3.35 -26.05
CA SER A 42 -41.82 -3.77 -27.46
C SER A 42 -41.14 -5.14 -27.63
N ALA A 43 -40.03 -5.36 -26.90
CA ALA A 43 -39.36 -6.66 -26.85
C ALA A 43 -40.23 -7.74 -26.17
N ALA A 44 -40.87 -7.42 -25.04
CA ALA A 44 -41.77 -8.32 -24.33
C ALA A 44 -42.97 -8.72 -25.20
N HIS A 45 -43.57 -7.77 -25.95
CA HIS A 45 -44.66 -8.02 -26.88
C HIS A 45 -44.24 -9.05 -27.93
N ALA A 46 -43.09 -8.83 -28.59
CA ALA A 46 -42.56 -9.71 -29.61
C ALA A 46 -42.29 -11.14 -29.07
N GLY A 47 -41.76 -11.25 -27.84
CA GLY A 47 -41.47 -12.53 -27.20
C GLY A 47 -42.72 -13.30 -26.76
N LEU A 48 -43.77 -12.60 -26.31
CA LEU A 48 -45.00 -13.20 -25.78
C LEU A 48 -46.01 -13.55 -26.88
N ARG A 49 -46.08 -12.77 -27.96
CA ARG A 49 -47.12 -12.87 -29.00
C ARG A 49 -47.32 -14.27 -29.59
N PHE A 50 -46.26 -15.09 -29.66
CA PHE A 50 -46.32 -16.43 -30.25
C PHE A 50 -46.42 -17.56 -29.21
N ARG A 51 -46.62 -17.23 -27.93
CA ARG A 51 -46.58 -18.19 -26.80
C ARG A 51 -47.95 -18.68 -26.34
N GLY A 52 -49.01 -18.34 -27.06
CA GLY A 52 -50.39 -18.76 -26.78
C GLY A 52 -51.34 -17.58 -26.51
N PRO A 53 -52.67 -17.82 -26.53
CA PRO A 53 -53.66 -16.77 -26.33
C PRO A 53 -53.64 -16.17 -24.92
N ASP A 54 -53.11 -16.93 -23.96
CA ASP A 54 -53.01 -16.55 -22.56
C ASP A 54 -51.69 -15.84 -22.20
N ALA A 55 -50.80 -15.61 -23.17
CA ALA A 55 -49.51 -14.97 -22.90
C ALA A 55 -49.73 -13.53 -22.42
N ALA A 56 -49.02 -13.12 -21.36
CA ALA A 56 -49.24 -11.81 -20.77
C ALA A 56 -47.98 -11.25 -20.11
N PHE A 57 -47.84 -9.93 -20.14
CA PHE A 57 -46.93 -9.17 -19.29
C PHE A 57 -47.72 -8.62 -18.09
N ALA A 58 -47.12 -8.59 -16.90
CA ALA A 58 -47.79 -8.06 -15.73
C ALA A 58 -46.86 -7.28 -14.80
N VAL A 59 -47.40 -6.20 -14.24
CA VAL A 59 -46.78 -5.44 -13.14
C VAL A 59 -47.82 -5.25 -12.05
N ALA A 60 -47.43 -5.50 -10.81
CA ALA A 60 -48.27 -5.23 -9.66
C ALA A 60 -47.54 -4.41 -8.60
N TRP A 61 -48.15 -3.32 -8.19
CA TRP A 61 -47.77 -2.60 -6.98
C TRP A 61 -48.62 -3.13 -5.83
N GLU A 62 -47.99 -3.61 -4.76
CA GLU A 62 -48.72 -4.05 -3.58
C GLU A 62 -48.13 -3.46 -2.29
N ARG A 63 -49.00 -3.19 -1.33
CA ARG A 63 -48.63 -3.07 0.07
C ARG A 63 -49.28 -4.21 0.86
N PRO A 64 -48.50 -5.18 1.37
CA PRO A 64 -49.04 -6.23 2.21
C PRO A 64 -49.69 -5.69 3.49
N ALA A 65 -50.73 -6.37 3.97
CA ALA A 65 -51.34 -6.04 5.25
C ALA A 65 -50.30 -6.10 6.40
N GLY A 66 -50.31 -5.09 7.27
CA GLY A 66 -49.36 -4.98 8.38
C GLY A 66 -47.95 -4.49 8.00
N SER A 67 -47.67 -4.25 6.72
CA SER A 67 -46.39 -3.70 6.25
C SER A 67 -46.51 -2.23 5.86
N ARG A 68 -45.43 -1.46 6.03
CA ARG A 68 -45.26 -0.13 5.41
C ARG A 68 -44.44 -0.18 4.12
N ALA A 69 -43.73 -1.28 3.88
CA ALA A 69 -42.95 -1.49 2.66
C ALA A 69 -43.87 -1.84 1.48
N LEU A 70 -43.63 -1.19 0.36
CA LEU A 70 -44.20 -1.47 -0.95
C LEU A 70 -43.39 -2.57 -1.62
N ARG A 71 -44.06 -3.35 -2.45
CA ARG A 71 -43.44 -4.31 -3.37
C ARG A 71 -43.92 -4.00 -4.77
N VAL A 72 -43.01 -4.08 -5.73
CA VAL A 72 -43.36 -3.99 -7.15
C VAL A 72 -42.97 -5.30 -7.79
N LEU A 73 -43.97 -6.06 -8.18
CA LEU A 73 -43.84 -7.34 -8.83
C LEU A 73 -43.87 -7.09 -10.34
N VAL A 74 -42.91 -7.66 -11.07
CA VAL A 74 -42.86 -7.61 -12.53
C VAL A 74 -42.67 -9.01 -13.07
N GLY A 75 -43.40 -9.35 -14.13
CA GLY A 75 -43.37 -10.70 -14.66
C GLY A 75 -44.24 -10.90 -15.89
N GLY A 76 -44.57 -12.17 -16.12
CA GLY A 76 -45.45 -12.55 -17.22
C GLY A 76 -45.79 -14.03 -17.22
N ARG A 77 -46.56 -14.43 -18.23
CA ARG A 77 -47.06 -15.79 -18.44
C ARG A 77 -46.78 -16.21 -19.90
N PRO A 78 -46.29 -17.42 -20.17
CA PRO A 78 -45.98 -18.50 -19.22
C PRO A 78 -44.65 -18.35 -18.45
N HIS A 79 -43.89 -17.27 -18.71
CA HIS A 79 -42.63 -16.95 -18.03
C HIS A 79 -42.48 -15.42 -17.96
N SER A 80 -41.52 -14.93 -17.18
CA SER A 80 -41.18 -13.50 -17.14
C SER A 80 -40.45 -13.08 -18.42
N PRO A 81 -40.99 -12.16 -19.24
CA PRO A 81 -40.32 -11.70 -20.46
C PRO A 81 -39.20 -10.69 -20.20
N VAL A 82 -39.02 -10.27 -18.94
CA VAL A 82 -38.12 -9.17 -18.56
C VAL A 82 -37.09 -9.55 -17.51
N ALA A 83 -37.05 -10.81 -17.08
CA ALA A 83 -36.01 -11.33 -16.18
C ALA A 83 -35.39 -12.58 -16.82
N ARG A 84 -34.07 -12.75 -16.65
CA ARG A 84 -33.37 -13.98 -17.05
C ARG A 84 -33.20 -14.87 -15.82
N GLU A 85 -33.18 -16.19 -16.03
CA GLU A 85 -32.80 -17.12 -14.97
C GLU A 85 -31.35 -16.87 -14.55
N GLY A 86 -31.11 -16.78 -13.24
CA GLY A 86 -29.78 -16.63 -12.64
C GLY A 86 -29.59 -17.65 -11.53
N GLU A 87 -28.33 -18.01 -11.26
CA GLU A 87 -27.96 -19.03 -10.26
C GLU A 87 -28.06 -18.52 -8.82
N ASP A 88 -28.07 -17.19 -8.61
CA ASP A 88 -28.18 -16.52 -7.32
C ASP A 88 -29.51 -15.75 -7.21
N GLY A 89 -30.16 -15.81 -6.04
CA GLY A 89 -31.53 -15.31 -5.81
C GLY A 89 -31.79 -13.80 -6.00
N VAL A 90 -30.92 -13.03 -6.65
CA VAL A 90 -31.20 -11.68 -7.18
C VAL A 90 -30.73 -11.64 -8.64
N VAL A 91 -31.62 -11.28 -9.55
CA VAL A 91 -31.39 -11.27 -11.00
C VAL A 91 -31.57 -9.87 -11.59
N PRO A 92 -30.83 -9.52 -12.65
CA PRO A 92 -31.12 -8.33 -13.44
C PRO A 92 -32.50 -8.40 -14.08
N VAL A 93 -33.23 -7.29 -14.03
CA VAL A 93 -34.54 -7.13 -14.65
C VAL A 93 -34.44 -6.04 -15.72
N LEU A 94 -35.04 -6.29 -16.88
CA LEU A 94 -35.03 -5.40 -18.04
C LEU A 94 -36.19 -4.40 -18.04
N TYR A 95 -36.95 -4.34 -16.96
CA TYR A 95 -38.11 -3.49 -16.81
C TYR A 95 -38.21 -2.98 -15.36
N PRO A 96 -37.60 -1.82 -15.05
CA PRO A 96 -36.80 -0.99 -15.98
C PRO A 96 -35.42 -1.62 -16.25
N PRO A 97 -34.80 -1.37 -17.41
CA PRO A 97 -33.42 -1.78 -17.67
C PRO A 97 -32.47 -1.28 -16.57
N GLY A 98 -31.60 -2.15 -16.07
CA GLY A 98 -30.70 -1.86 -14.95
C GLY A 98 -31.34 -2.09 -13.56
N GLY A 99 -32.60 -2.52 -13.50
CA GLY A 99 -33.25 -2.93 -12.27
C GLY A 99 -32.73 -4.28 -11.75
N LEU A 100 -32.85 -4.50 -10.44
CA LEU A 100 -32.57 -5.77 -9.79
C LEU A 100 -33.84 -6.31 -9.14
N GLY A 101 -34.09 -7.60 -9.28
CA GLY A 101 -35.24 -8.26 -8.69
C GLY A 101 -34.94 -9.65 -8.17
N ARG A 102 -35.88 -10.25 -7.44
CA ARG A 102 -35.79 -11.61 -6.92
C ARG A 102 -37.03 -12.39 -7.34
N ALA A 103 -36.87 -13.64 -7.75
CA ALA A 103 -38.01 -14.51 -8.05
C ALA A 103 -39.00 -14.54 -6.86
N ALA A 104 -40.27 -14.28 -7.14
CA ALA A 104 -41.31 -14.21 -6.13
C ALA A 104 -42.21 -15.46 -6.21
N ASP A 105 -42.62 -15.99 -5.05
CA ASP A 105 -43.55 -17.10 -4.99
C ASP A 105 -44.94 -16.65 -5.45
N THR A 106 -45.33 -17.13 -6.63
CA THR A 106 -46.61 -16.77 -7.26
C THR A 106 -47.81 -17.38 -6.52
N ALA A 107 -47.64 -18.52 -5.83
CA ALA A 107 -48.70 -19.08 -5.00
C ALA A 107 -48.94 -18.20 -3.76
N GLU A 108 -47.87 -17.69 -3.15
CA GLU A 108 -47.95 -16.74 -2.04
C GLU A 108 -48.62 -15.42 -2.47
N ILE A 109 -48.24 -14.89 -3.64
CA ILE A 109 -48.88 -13.70 -4.24
C ILE A 109 -50.38 -13.94 -4.45
N ALA A 110 -50.75 -15.09 -5.05
CA ALA A 110 -52.15 -15.43 -5.29
C ALA A 110 -52.95 -15.52 -3.98
N ALA A 111 -52.38 -16.12 -2.93
CA ALA A 111 -53.02 -16.21 -1.62
C ALA A 111 -53.23 -14.83 -0.98
N ARG A 112 -52.24 -13.93 -1.07
CA ARG A 112 -52.37 -12.55 -0.56
C ARG A 112 -53.43 -11.75 -1.31
N TRP A 113 -53.46 -11.84 -2.64
CA TRP A 113 -54.46 -11.13 -3.44
C TRP A 113 -55.88 -11.68 -3.22
N ALA A 114 -56.01 -12.99 -3.02
CA ALA A 114 -57.28 -13.62 -2.66
C ALA A 114 -57.76 -13.24 -1.25
N ALA A 115 -56.85 -12.93 -0.32
CA ALA A 115 -57.17 -12.49 1.03
C ALA A 115 -57.66 -11.03 1.11
N LEU A 116 -57.41 -10.22 0.08
CA LEU A 116 -58.00 -8.87 -0.03
C LEU A 116 -59.50 -9.00 -0.35
N PRO A 117 -60.41 -8.53 0.52
CA PRO A 117 -61.83 -8.82 0.42
C PRO A 117 -62.55 -8.03 -0.68
N SER A 118 -61.94 -6.96 -1.20
CA SER A 118 -62.56 -6.08 -2.20
C SER A 118 -61.58 -5.76 -3.33
N TRP A 119 -62.02 -5.99 -4.56
CA TRP A 119 -61.34 -5.65 -5.80
C TRP A 119 -62.31 -4.95 -6.76
N THR A 120 -61.79 -4.05 -7.59
CA THR A 120 -62.51 -3.43 -8.71
C THR A 120 -61.69 -3.52 -9.99
N ARG A 121 -62.36 -3.46 -11.14
CA ARG A 121 -61.76 -3.47 -12.47
C ARG A 121 -61.94 -2.11 -13.11
N CYS A 122 -60.84 -1.42 -13.40
CA CYS A 122 -60.89 -0.15 -14.11
C CYS A 122 -61.17 -0.39 -15.61
N THR A 123 -61.94 0.52 -16.19
CA THR A 123 -62.27 0.55 -17.62
C THR A 123 -61.48 1.65 -18.30
N GLY A 124 -60.98 1.39 -19.50
CA GLY A 124 -60.23 2.37 -20.27
C GLY A 124 -60.55 2.32 -21.75
N GLY A 125 -60.05 3.31 -22.48
CA GLY A 125 -60.25 3.42 -23.91
C GLY A 125 -59.49 4.61 -24.49
N SER A 126 -59.23 4.54 -25.80
CA SER A 126 -58.61 5.64 -26.54
C SER A 126 -59.64 6.74 -26.77
N ASP A 127 -59.33 7.96 -26.32
CA ASP A 127 -60.08 9.17 -26.67
C ASP A 127 -59.10 10.25 -27.14
N PRO A 128 -58.90 10.38 -28.47
CA PRO A 128 -58.00 11.39 -29.04
C PRO A 128 -58.33 12.83 -28.67
N LEU A 129 -59.56 13.11 -28.21
CA LEU A 129 -59.99 14.43 -27.77
C LEU A 129 -59.51 14.79 -26.35
N TRP A 130 -58.99 13.82 -25.60
CA TRP A 130 -58.42 14.02 -24.27
C TRP A 130 -57.00 14.63 -24.30
N THR A 131 -56.34 14.61 -25.47
CA THR A 131 -54.98 15.14 -25.63
C THR A 131 -54.98 16.68 -25.48
N PRO A 132 -54.21 17.27 -24.54
CA PRO A 132 -54.10 18.73 -24.46
C PRO A 132 -53.54 19.29 -25.77
N GLN A 133 -54.10 20.42 -26.24
CA GLN A 133 -53.53 21.14 -27.38
C GLN A 133 -52.09 21.53 -27.05
N SER A 134 -51.16 21.19 -27.94
CA SER A 134 -49.73 21.45 -27.81
C SER A 134 -49.46 22.91 -27.44
N GLY A 135 -48.94 23.14 -26.22
CA GLY A 135 -48.51 24.47 -25.75
C GLY A 135 -48.90 24.88 -24.32
N GLY A 136 -49.71 24.10 -23.60
CA GLY A 136 -50.02 24.36 -22.18
C GLY A 136 -49.26 23.42 -21.24
N GLU A 137 -48.66 23.94 -20.17
CA GLU A 137 -48.19 23.12 -19.04
C GLU A 137 -49.37 22.29 -18.51
N ALA A 138 -49.18 20.98 -18.38
CA ALA A 138 -50.18 20.11 -17.77
C ALA A 138 -50.45 20.62 -16.33
N PRO A 139 -51.71 20.66 -15.87
CA PRO A 139 -52.00 21.09 -14.50
C PRO A 139 -51.23 20.20 -13.51
N GLY A 140 -50.55 20.81 -12.53
CA GLY A 140 -49.74 20.15 -11.50
C GLY A 140 -50.55 19.26 -10.54
N ARG A 141 -51.15 18.20 -11.06
CA ARG A 141 -51.72 17.09 -10.30
C ARG A 141 -50.56 16.16 -9.92
N GLY A 142 -50.50 15.76 -8.64
CA GLY A 142 -49.40 14.93 -8.13
C GLY A 142 -49.24 13.61 -8.90
N GLY A 143 -48.04 13.03 -8.85
CA GLY A 143 -47.74 11.77 -9.55
C GLY A 143 -48.21 10.53 -8.78
N PHE A 144 -48.29 9.38 -9.45
CA PHE A 144 -48.65 8.10 -8.83
C PHE A 144 -47.84 7.78 -7.55
N ASP A 145 -46.52 8.02 -7.56
CA ASP A 145 -45.60 7.81 -6.43
C ASP A 145 -45.90 8.70 -5.21
N ASP A 146 -46.42 9.92 -5.44
CA ASP A 146 -46.79 10.85 -4.38
C ASP A 146 -47.94 10.30 -3.57
N TYR A 147 -48.96 9.79 -4.26
CA TYR A 147 -50.14 9.25 -3.60
C TYR A 147 -49.88 7.90 -2.94
N VAL A 148 -49.20 6.99 -3.62
CA VAL A 148 -48.96 5.63 -3.09
C VAL A 148 -48.10 5.67 -1.83
N ALA A 149 -47.14 6.60 -1.71
CA ALA A 149 -46.34 6.75 -0.49
C ALA A 149 -47.16 7.13 0.76
N HIS A 150 -48.27 7.85 0.58
CA HIS A 150 -49.10 8.37 1.67
C HIS A 150 -50.43 7.64 1.88
N MET A 151 -50.84 6.79 0.93
CA MET A 151 -52.05 5.97 1.06
C MET A 151 -51.99 5.12 2.34
N PRO A 152 -53.01 5.06 3.20
CA PRO A 152 -52.99 4.19 4.37
C PRO A 152 -53.41 2.76 4.02
N GLY A 153 -52.83 1.76 4.72
CA GLY A 153 -53.29 0.37 4.66
C GLY A 153 -52.80 -0.44 3.45
N ALA A 154 -53.32 -1.66 3.33
CA ALA A 154 -52.98 -2.60 2.27
C ALA A 154 -53.67 -2.20 0.95
N PHE A 155 -53.01 -2.41 -0.17
CA PHE A 155 -53.64 -2.28 -1.48
C PHE A 155 -52.88 -3.12 -2.52
N ALA A 156 -53.52 -3.35 -3.66
CA ALA A 156 -52.88 -3.90 -4.85
C ALA A 156 -53.33 -3.13 -6.08
N TRP A 157 -52.40 -2.78 -6.96
CA TRP A 157 -52.64 -2.24 -8.30
C TRP A 157 -51.97 -3.17 -9.29
N LEU A 158 -52.78 -3.91 -10.06
CA LEU A 158 -52.33 -4.92 -11.00
C LEU A 158 -52.65 -4.48 -12.42
N VAL A 159 -51.61 -4.40 -13.24
CA VAL A 159 -51.72 -4.21 -14.68
C VAL A 159 -51.32 -5.51 -15.36
N VAL A 160 -52.21 -6.05 -16.20
CA VAL A 160 -51.91 -7.21 -17.06
C VAL A 160 -52.12 -6.79 -18.50
N ALA A 161 -51.12 -7.01 -19.35
CA ALA A 161 -51.12 -6.65 -20.75
C ALA A 161 -50.93 -7.91 -21.61
N GLU A 162 -51.94 -8.26 -22.40
CA GLU A 162 -51.91 -9.41 -23.31
C GLU A 162 -51.61 -8.92 -24.75
N PRO A 163 -50.66 -9.53 -25.47
CA PRO A 163 -50.28 -9.05 -26.80
C PRO A 163 -51.41 -9.27 -27.81
N VAL A 164 -51.76 -8.22 -28.55
CA VAL A 164 -52.81 -8.27 -29.57
C VAL A 164 -52.25 -8.85 -30.87
N GLY A 165 -52.94 -9.86 -31.42
CA GLY A 165 -52.57 -10.43 -32.71
C GLY A 165 -52.73 -9.44 -33.86
N THR A 166 -51.81 -9.47 -34.84
CA THR A 166 -51.85 -8.55 -36.00
C THR A 166 -53.20 -8.54 -36.71
N GLU A 167 -53.84 -9.69 -36.91
CA GLU A 167 -55.15 -9.75 -37.58
C GLU A 167 -56.23 -8.90 -36.89
N ALA A 168 -56.20 -8.83 -35.56
CA ALA A 168 -57.16 -8.04 -34.79
C ALA A 168 -56.92 -6.53 -34.95
N VAL A 169 -55.67 -6.12 -35.12
CA VAL A 169 -55.26 -4.74 -35.39
C VAL A 169 -55.61 -4.35 -36.84
N GLU A 170 -55.28 -5.19 -37.81
CA GLU A 170 -55.63 -4.96 -39.22
C GLU A 170 -57.15 -4.84 -39.42
N ARG A 171 -57.93 -5.67 -38.72
CA ARG A 171 -59.40 -5.61 -38.78
C ARG A 171 -59.94 -4.28 -38.24
N GLU A 172 -59.35 -3.74 -37.18
CA GLU A 172 -59.73 -2.43 -36.62
C GLU A 172 -59.35 -1.29 -37.57
N LEU A 173 -58.14 -1.33 -38.13
CA LEU A 173 -57.67 -0.36 -39.13
C LEU A 173 -58.58 -0.34 -40.37
N LEU A 174 -58.89 -1.51 -40.96
CA LEU A 174 -59.80 -1.63 -42.10
C LEU A 174 -61.22 -1.13 -41.78
N GLY A 175 -61.69 -1.38 -40.55
CA GLY A 175 -62.97 -0.87 -40.07
C GLY A 175 -63.01 0.66 -40.03
N LEU A 176 -61.92 1.28 -39.55
CA LEU A 176 -61.75 2.73 -39.53
C LEU A 176 -61.63 3.31 -40.95
N GLU A 177 -60.84 2.69 -41.84
CA GLU A 177 -60.72 3.10 -43.26
C GLU A 177 -62.06 3.09 -43.99
N THR A 178 -62.95 2.16 -43.65
CA THR A 178 -64.30 2.08 -44.23
C THR A 178 -65.25 3.13 -43.63
N THR A 179 -65.08 3.47 -42.35
CA THR A 179 -65.98 4.35 -41.61
C THR A 179 -65.66 5.83 -41.82
N MET A 180 -64.37 6.19 -41.88
CA MET A 180 -63.92 7.58 -42.02
C MET A 180 -64.48 8.30 -43.27
N PRO A 181 -64.49 7.71 -44.48
CA PRO A 181 -65.11 8.36 -45.65
C PRO A 181 -66.61 8.63 -45.48
N ARG A 182 -67.33 7.75 -44.78
CA ARG A 182 -68.77 7.92 -44.50
C ARG A 182 -69.02 9.07 -43.52
N LEU A 183 -68.15 9.21 -42.51
CA LEU A 183 -68.21 10.32 -41.56
C LEU A 183 -67.84 11.66 -42.23
N ARG A 184 -66.83 11.67 -43.11
CA ARG A 184 -66.47 12.85 -43.93
C ARG A 184 -67.62 13.35 -44.82
N GLN A 185 -68.44 12.44 -45.36
CA GLN A 185 -69.62 12.81 -46.16
C GLN A 185 -70.78 13.39 -45.34
N ARG A 186 -70.77 13.22 -44.01
CA ARG A 186 -71.85 13.63 -43.09
C ARG A 186 -71.41 14.73 -42.11
N GLU A 187 -70.36 15.47 -42.45
CA GLU A 187 -69.75 16.52 -41.62
C GLU A 187 -70.66 17.74 -41.32
N ASN A 188 -71.91 17.70 -41.78
CA ASN A 188 -72.92 18.73 -41.53
C ASN A 188 -73.48 18.69 -40.10
N SER A 189 -73.17 17.65 -39.30
CA SER A 189 -73.54 17.55 -37.89
C SER A 189 -72.31 17.59 -36.96
N GLU A 190 -72.40 18.30 -35.84
CA GLU A 190 -71.34 18.32 -34.81
C GLU A 190 -70.99 16.92 -34.26
N PRO A 191 -71.96 16.01 -34.00
CA PRO A 191 -71.64 14.65 -33.55
C PRO A 191 -70.79 13.85 -34.56
N ASP A 192 -71.07 13.98 -35.86
CA ASP A 192 -70.32 13.27 -36.91
C ASP A 192 -68.90 13.83 -37.06
N ARG A 193 -68.69 15.15 -36.84
CA ARG A 193 -67.34 15.77 -36.80
C ARG A 193 -66.51 15.20 -35.64
N ILE A 194 -67.09 15.15 -34.44
CA ILE A 194 -66.42 14.60 -33.25
C ILE A 194 -66.08 13.12 -33.46
N ALA A 195 -67.01 12.34 -34.03
CA ALA A 195 -66.78 10.93 -34.36
C ALA A 195 -65.67 10.77 -35.42
N LEU A 196 -65.61 11.64 -36.43
CA LEU A 196 -64.55 11.63 -37.43
C LEU A 196 -63.19 11.93 -36.81
N LEU A 197 -63.08 12.94 -35.95
CA LEU A 197 -61.83 13.29 -35.26
C LEU A 197 -61.32 12.12 -34.39
N ARG A 198 -62.22 11.45 -33.65
CA ARG A 198 -61.87 10.25 -32.87
C ARG A 198 -61.41 9.10 -33.77
N ALA A 199 -62.09 8.85 -34.88
CA ALA A 199 -61.72 7.81 -35.83
C ALA A 199 -60.35 8.09 -36.49
N GLU A 200 -60.09 9.33 -36.89
CA GLU A 200 -58.80 9.76 -37.45
C GLU A 200 -57.66 9.66 -36.42
N GLY A 201 -57.90 10.09 -35.19
CA GLY A 201 -56.93 9.98 -34.09
C GLY A 201 -56.58 8.53 -33.79
N ARG A 202 -57.60 7.66 -33.66
CA ARG A 202 -57.41 6.22 -33.42
C ARG A 202 -56.69 5.54 -34.59
N PHE A 203 -57.01 5.91 -35.84
CA PHE A 203 -56.32 5.36 -37.01
C PHE A 203 -54.82 5.71 -37.02
N ARG A 204 -54.47 6.96 -36.71
CA ARG A 204 -53.07 7.41 -36.61
C ARG A 204 -52.32 6.68 -35.50
N GLU A 205 -52.95 6.53 -34.34
CA GLU A 205 -52.40 5.81 -33.19
C GLU A 205 -52.10 4.35 -33.54
N LEU A 206 -53.10 3.61 -34.05
CA LEU A 206 -52.94 2.20 -34.42
C LEU A 206 -51.87 2.02 -35.50
N SER A 207 -51.83 2.92 -36.49
CA SER A 207 -50.81 2.90 -37.54
C SER A 207 -49.40 3.08 -36.99
N ARG A 208 -49.22 3.98 -36.01
CA ARG A 208 -47.93 4.21 -35.34
C ARG A 208 -47.52 3.06 -34.43
N ALA A 209 -48.48 2.47 -33.71
CA ALA A 209 -48.22 1.37 -32.77
C ALA A 209 -48.02 0.01 -33.46
N ARG A 210 -48.41 -0.12 -34.74
CA ARG A 210 -48.34 -1.37 -35.52
C ARG A 210 -46.97 -2.09 -35.46
N PRO A 211 -45.80 -1.42 -35.57
CA PRO A 211 -44.50 -2.09 -35.49
C PRO A 211 -44.13 -2.57 -34.07
N ALA A 212 -44.57 -1.84 -33.04
CA ALA A 212 -44.27 -2.15 -31.64
C ALA A 212 -45.26 -3.15 -31.01
N GLY A 213 -46.45 -3.28 -31.61
CA GLY A 213 -47.54 -4.10 -31.09
C GLY A 213 -48.50 -3.32 -30.21
N LEU A 214 -49.69 -3.90 -30.02
CA LEU A 214 -50.74 -3.39 -29.15
C LEU A 214 -51.03 -4.41 -28.05
N TRP A 215 -51.62 -3.94 -26.96
CA TRP A 215 -51.92 -4.75 -25.80
C TRP A 215 -53.40 -4.68 -25.45
N ASN A 216 -54.01 -5.81 -25.08
CA ASN A 216 -55.24 -5.84 -24.32
C ASN A 216 -54.86 -5.64 -22.85
N VAL A 217 -55.24 -4.49 -22.29
CA VAL A 217 -54.81 -4.09 -20.94
C VAL A 217 -55.94 -4.28 -19.95
N HIS A 218 -55.62 -4.97 -18.86
CA HIS A 218 -56.42 -5.14 -17.67
C HIS A 218 -55.81 -4.30 -16.55
N VAL A 219 -56.63 -3.54 -15.84
CA VAL A 219 -56.22 -2.75 -14.68
C VAL A 219 -57.15 -3.08 -13.53
N LEU A 220 -56.62 -3.73 -12.49
CA LEU A 220 -57.37 -4.21 -11.33
C LEU A 220 -56.81 -3.60 -10.06
N VAL A 221 -57.70 -3.19 -9.15
CA VAL A 221 -57.33 -2.53 -7.90
C VAL A 221 -57.97 -3.26 -6.73
N GLY A 222 -57.17 -3.65 -5.74
CA GLY A 222 -57.61 -4.35 -4.54
C GLY A 222 -57.35 -3.55 -3.27
N GLY A 223 -58.22 -3.69 -2.28
CA GLY A 223 -58.14 -3.02 -0.98
C GLY A 223 -58.81 -3.81 0.16
N PRO A 224 -58.65 -3.36 1.41
CA PRO A 224 -59.16 -4.03 2.61
C PRO A 224 -60.69 -3.92 2.76
N ASP A 225 -61.32 -2.99 2.05
CA ASP A 225 -62.76 -2.77 2.01
C ASP A 225 -63.15 -2.02 0.72
N GLU A 226 -64.45 -1.91 0.43
CA GLU A 226 -64.92 -1.24 -0.79
C GLU A 226 -64.53 0.25 -0.86
N ALA A 227 -64.50 0.95 0.27
CA ALA A 227 -64.21 2.38 0.30
C ALA A 227 -62.74 2.65 -0.02
N ALA A 228 -61.83 1.90 0.60
CA ALA A 228 -60.41 1.93 0.32
C ALA A 228 -60.10 1.49 -1.12
N THR A 229 -60.80 0.47 -1.63
CA THR A 229 -60.64 -0.01 -3.02
C THR A 229 -61.04 1.07 -4.03
N ARG A 230 -62.21 1.71 -3.85
CA ARG A 230 -62.67 2.80 -4.73
C ARG A 230 -61.78 4.03 -4.62
N ALA A 231 -61.33 4.38 -3.42
CA ALA A 231 -60.41 5.50 -3.21
C ALA A 231 -59.05 5.26 -3.91
N ALA A 232 -58.48 4.07 -3.74
CA ALA A 232 -57.26 3.67 -4.45
C ALA A 232 -57.47 3.69 -5.97
N ALA A 233 -58.54 3.08 -6.47
CA ALA A 233 -58.82 3.07 -7.91
C ALA A 233 -59.00 4.49 -8.48
N ALA A 234 -59.74 5.36 -7.80
CA ALA A 234 -59.93 6.76 -8.20
C ALA A 234 -58.61 7.53 -8.26
N LEU A 235 -57.80 7.43 -7.21
CA LEU A 235 -56.49 8.11 -7.14
C LEU A 235 -55.58 7.67 -8.28
N LEU A 236 -55.47 6.36 -8.51
CA LEU A 236 -54.56 5.79 -9.51
C LEU A 236 -55.05 6.05 -10.95
N CYS A 237 -56.37 6.14 -11.19
CA CYS A 237 -56.93 6.53 -12.48
C CYS A 237 -56.80 8.05 -12.78
N SER A 238 -56.66 8.88 -11.73
CA SER A 238 -56.51 10.34 -11.87
C SER A 238 -55.06 10.84 -11.90
N ALA A 239 -54.07 9.93 -11.93
CA ALA A 239 -52.66 10.28 -11.93
C ALA A 239 -52.28 11.07 -13.20
N SER A 240 -51.50 12.14 -13.04
CA SER A 240 -51.04 13.01 -14.14
C SER A 240 -50.19 12.28 -15.19
N ASP A 241 -49.67 11.11 -14.85
CA ASP A 241 -48.93 10.22 -15.75
C ASP A 241 -49.71 9.85 -17.03
N LEU A 242 -51.04 9.97 -17.02
CA LEU A 242 -51.91 9.67 -18.17
C LEU A 242 -52.27 10.91 -19.01
N ASP A 243 -52.02 12.13 -18.50
CA ASP A 243 -52.48 13.38 -19.13
C ASP A 243 -51.84 13.65 -20.50
N ALA A 244 -50.66 13.06 -20.75
CA ALA A 244 -49.92 13.20 -22.01
C ALA A 244 -50.33 12.16 -23.08
N LEU A 245 -51.22 11.23 -22.76
CA LEU A 245 -51.63 10.13 -23.64
C LEU A 245 -53.11 10.25 -24.04
N PRO A 246 -53.50 9.82 -25.25
CA PRO A 246 -54.89 9.92 -25.74
C PRO A 246 -55.78 8.83 -25.14
N TYR A 247 -55.68 8.56 -23.84
CA TYR A 247 -56.41 7.51 -23.13
C TYR A 247 -57.13 8.04 -21.92
N VAL A 248 -58.33 7.53 -21.70
CA VAL A 248 -59.09 7.76 -20.47
C VAL A 248 -59.15 6.47 -19.69
N LEU A 249 -58.89 6.54 -18.38
CA LEU A 249 -59.04 5.44 -17.45
C LEU A 249 -60.03 5.84 -16.34
N THR A 250 -61.00 4.97 -16.07
CA THR A 250 -62.04 5.21 -15.05
C THR A 250 -62.10 4.06 -14.04
N PRO A 251 -62.32 4.36 -12.74
CA PRO A 251 -62.54 3.34 -11.73
C PRO A 251 -63.81 2.51 -12.02
N GLY A 252 -63.76 1.20 -11.76
CA GLY A 252 -64.93 0.35 -11.86
C GLY A 252 -65.98 0.66 -10.81
N SER A 253 -67.25 0.51 -11.17
CA SER A 253 -68.40 0.79 -10.29
C SER A 253 -68.72 -0.35 -9.30
N ALA A 254 -68.35 -1.60 -9.62
CA ALA A 254 -68.59 -2.78 -8.81
C ALA A 254 -67.32 -3.24 -8.07
N CYS A 255 -67.48 -3.65 -6.80
CA CYS A 255 -66.43 -4.30 -6.01
C CYS A 255 -66.81 -5.76 -5.74
N ALA A 256 -65.87 -6.68 -5.89
CA ALA A 256 -66.05 -8.10 -5.57
C ALA A 256 -64.70 -8.76 -5.22
N GLY A 257 -64.68 -10.07 -4.94
CA GLY A 257 -63.42 -10.78 -4.72
C GLY A 257 -62.57 -10.87 -5.99
N PHE A 258 -61.24 -11.00 -5.84
CA PHE A 258 -60.28 -11.02 -6.96
C PHE A 258 -60.70 -11.95 -8.11
N ALA A 259 -61.19 -13.16 -7.78
CA ALA A 259 -61.56 -14.15 -8.79
C ALA A 259 -62.75 -13.76 -9.65
N GLU A 260 -63.74 -13.13 -9.03
CA GLU A 260 -64.93 -12.66 -9.71
C GLU A 260 -64.61 -11.47 -10.63
N VAL A 261 -63.79 -10.54 -10.14
CA VAL A 261 -63.34 -9.36 -10.90
C VAL A 261 -62.41 -9.75 -12.06
N TRP A 262 -61.56 -10.76 -11.88
CA TRP A 262 -60.70 -11.29 -12.94
C TRP A 262 -61.51 -11.96 -14.05
N ALA A 263 -62.56 -12.73 -13.72
CA ALA A 263 -63.33 -13.49 -14.68
C ALA A 263 -64.37 -12.67 -15.48
N LYS A 264 -64.77 -11.49 -14.99
CA LYS A 264 -65.82 -10.66 -15.60
C LYS A 264 -65.23 -9.46 -16.37
N PRO A 265 -65.06 -9.54 -17.71
CA PRO A 265 -64.75 -8.37 -18.52
C PRO A 265 -65.93 -7.38 -18.52
N VAL A 266 -65.64 -6.11 -18.79
CA VAL A 266 -66.64 -5.03 -18.84
C VAL A 266 -66.59 -4.37 -20.21
N GLU A 267 -67.74 -4.28 -20.88
CA GLU A 267 -67.93 -3.46 -22.08
C GLU A 267 -68.97 -2.39 -21.73
N ASP A 268 -68.54 -1.14 -21.56
CA ASP A 268 -69.41 0.00 -21.23
C ASP A 268 -69.25 1.13 -22.27
N GLY A 269 -69.98 1.00 -23.37
CA GLY A 269 -69.95 1.98 -24.45
C GLY A 269 -68.56 2.11 -25.08
N ALA A 270 -67.92 3.28 -24.90
CA ALA A 270 -66.60 3.59 -25.47
C ALA A 270 -65.43 3.14 -24.58
N LEU A 271 -65.67 2.79 -23.31
CA LEU A 271 -64.65 2.33 -22.37
C LEU A 271 -64.90 0.85 -22.03
N GLY A 272 -63.82 0.08 -21.87
CA GLY A 272 -63.93 -1.35 -21.59
C GLY A 272 -62.77 -1.88 -20.78
N SER A 273 -62.83 -3.15 -20.40
CA SER A 273 -61.77 -3.86 -19.71
C SER A 273 -61.86 -5.38 -19.98
N PRO A 274 -60.89 -5.98 -20.72
CA PRO A 274 -59.69 -5.32 -21.22
C PRO A 274 -59.99 -4.30 -22.32
N PHE A 275 -59.09 -3.35 -22.49
CA PHE A 275 -59.13 -2.38 -23.58
C PHE A 275 -57.82 -2.36 -24.37
N ARG A 276 -57.88 -1.99 -25.65
CA ARG A 276 -56.72 -2.00 -26.53
C ARG A 276 -55.90 -0.72 -26.38
N ALA A 277 -54.65 -0.88 -25.96
CA ALA A 277 -53.74 0.22 -25.71
C ALA A 277 -52.37 0.02 -26.38
N THR A 278 -51.65 1.13 -26.59
CA THR A 278 -50.26 1.10 -27.07
C THR A 278 -49.28 0.75 -25.94
N GLY A 279 -48.04 0.40 -26.32
CA GLY A 279 -46.96 0.16 -25.37
C GLY A 279 -46.65 1.38 -24.49
N GLU A 280 -46.85 2.60 -24.97
CA GLU A 280 -46.64 3.84 -24.20
C GLU A 280 -47.63 3.93 -23.03
N LEU A 281 -48.89 3.56 -23.23
CA LEU A 281 -49.86 3.53 -22.12
C LEU A 281 -49.53 2.42 -21.14
N VAL A 282 -49.13 1.23 -21.63
CA VAL A 282 -48.68 0.15 -20.74
C VAL A 282 -47.47 0.61 -19.92
N ALA A 283 -46.52 1.31 -20.52
CA ALA A 283 -45.37 1.89 -19.81
C ALA A 283 -45.80 2.88 -18.73
N ALA A 284 -46.82 3.70 -18.97
CA ALA A 284 -47.35 4.65 -17.99
C ALA A 284 -48.09 3.96 -16.83
N LEU A 285 -48.94 2.96 -17.13
CA LEU A 285 -49.74 2.24 -16.13
C LEU A 285 -48.93 1.23 -15.31
N ALA A 286 -47.99 0.56 -15.97
CA ALA A 286 -47.14 -0.49 -15.41
C ALA A 286 -45.74 0.05 -15.08
N ARG A 287 -45.58 1.32 -14.71
CA ARG A 287 -44.25 1.89 -14.44
C ARG A 287 -43.63 1.40 -13.13
N PRO A 288 -42.29 1.29 -13.05
CA PRO A 288 -41.58 1.21 -11.78
C PRO A 288 -41.61 2.56 -11.02
N PRO A 289 -41.21 2.58 -9.73
CA PRO A 289 -41.08 3.82 -8.97
C PRO A 289 -40.12 4.81 -9.62
N ARG A 290 -40.47 6.09 -9.58
CA ARG A 290 -39.65 7.25 -10.01
C ARG A 290 -38.93 7.93 -8.86
N ARG A 291 -39.30 7.64 -7.62
CA ARG A 291 -38.54 8.00 -6.42
C ARG A 291 -38.35 6.81 -5.48
N GLU A 292 -37.46 6.98 -4.51
CA GLU A 292 -37.24 5.97 -3.49
C GLU A 292 -38.48 5.83 -2.60
N LEU A 293 -38.94 4.59 -2.44
CA LEU A 293 -40.14 4.26 -1.67
C LEU A 293 -39.80 3.15 -0.66
N PRO A 294 -40.47 3.09 0.51
CA PRO A 294 -40.20 2.04 1.49
C PRO A 294 -40.26 0.65 0.85
N GLY A 295 -39.19 -0.14 0.94
CA GLY A 295 -39.12 -1.48 0.35
C GLY A 295 -38.43 -1.56 -1.02
N ILE A 296 -38.23 -0.43 -1.71
CA ILE A 296 -37.62 -0.40 -3.05
C ILE A 296 -36.48 0.63 -3.06
N ARG A 297 -35.25 0.15 -3.25
CA ARG A 297 -34.07 1.02 -3.28
C ARG A 297 -33.96 1.72 -4.62
N MET A 298 -33.53 2.98 -4.60
CA MET A 298 -33.08 3.67 -5.80
C MET A 298 -31.55 3.74 -5.85
N THR A 299 -30.98 3.31 -6.97
CA THR A 299 -29.53 3.26 -7.18
C THR A 299 -29.11 4.18 -8.31
N GLU A 300 -28.09 4.99 -8.11
CA GLU A 300 -27.44 5.72 -9.20
C GLU A 300 -26.54 4.72 -9.95
N PRO A 301 -26.78 4.42 -11.25
CA PRO A 301 -25.95 3.47 -11.99
C PRO A 301 -24.57 4.11 -12.25
N PRO A 302 -23.49 3.55 -11.69
CA PRO A 302 -22.18 4.12 -11.88
C PRO A 302 -21.62 3.63 -13.22
N LEU A 303 -21.79 4.40 -14.28
CA LEU A 303 -21.36 4.04 -15.64
C LEU A 303 -19.82 3.94 -15.75
N PHE A 304 -19.25 2.84 -15.27
CA PHE A 304 -17.86 2.44 -15.50
C PHE A 304 -17.76 1.72 -16.84
N ASP A 305 -16.58 1.73 -17.42
CA ASP A 305 -16.34 0.95 -18.64
C ASP A 305 -16.31 -0.54 -18.29
N VAL A 306 -16.76 -1.35 -19.24
CA VAL A 306 -16.90 -2.81 -19.08
C VAL A 306 -16.05 -3.61 -20.07
N THR A 307 -15.37 -2.92 -20.99
CA THR A 307 -14.52 -3.53 -22.00
C THR A 307 -13.09 -3.05 -21.81
N PRO A 308 -12.16 -3.93 -21.42
CA PRO A 308 -10.74 -3.58 -21.40
C PRO A 308 -10.23 -3.20 -22.79
N GLU A 309 -9.55 -2.06 -22.89
CA GLU A 309 -8.93 -1.61 -24.15
C GLU A 309 -7.70 -2.45 -24.53
N HIS A 310 -7.02 -3.01 -23.52
CA HIS A 310 -5.79 -3.77 -23.65
C HIS A 310 -5.82 -5.02 -22.75
N THR A 311 -5.08 -6.05 -23.16
CA THR A 311 -4.81 -7.25 -22.35
C THR A 311 -3.48 -7.09 -21.62
N GLY A 312 -3.41 -7.49 -20.35
CA GLY A 312 -2.17 -7.44 -19.57
C GLY A 312 -1.61 -8.82 -19.23
N ASP A 313 -0.31 -8.87 -18.94
CA ASP A 313 0.44 -10.09 -18.63
C ASP A 313 0.13 -10.62 -17.22
N VAL A 314 -0.15 -9.71 -16.28
CA VAL A 314 -0.37 -10.03 -14.87
C VAL A 314 -1.87 -9.94 -14.57
N PRO A 315 -2.56 -11.04 -14.23
CA PRO A 315 -3.98 -11.00 -13.91
C PRO A 315 -4.24 -10.13 -12.67
N LEU A 316 -5.30 -9.33 -12.70
CA LEU A 316 -5.67 -8.44 -11.60
C LEU A 316 -7.05 -8.74 -11.02
N GLY A 317 -8.05 -9.01 -11.87
CA GLY A 317 -9.39 -9.38 -11.41
C GLY A 317 -10.46 -9.38 -12.50
N THR A 318 -11.70 -9.64 -12.10
CA THR A 318 -12.84 -9.78 -13.01
C THR A 318 -13.58 -8.44 -13.18
N VAL A 319 -13.81 -8.01 -14.41
CA VAL A 319 -14.62 -6.83 -14.77
C VAL A 319 -16.09 -7.08 -14.43
N LEU A 320 -16.74 -6.08 -13.82
CA LEU A 320 -18.15 -6.10 -13.44
C LEU A 320 -18.95 -5.08 -14.24
N ASP A 321 -20.12 -5.48 -14.76
CA ASP A 321 -21.13 -4.55 -15.29
C ASP A 321 -21.87 -3.82 -14.15
N ASP A 322 -22.78 -2.90 -14.48
CA ASP A 322 -23.56 -2.11 -13.49
C ASP A 322 -24.39 -2.95 -12.51
N ALA A 323 -24.75 -4.18 -12.89
CA ALA A 323 -25.53 -5.13 -12.09
C ALA A 323 -24.64 -6.08 -11.26
N ASP A 324 -23.34 -5.76 -11.11
CA ASP A 324 -22.32 -6.57 -10.43
C ASP A 324 -22.09 -7.94 -11.09
N GLN A 325 -22.49 -8.13 -12.35
CA GLN A 325 -22.26 -9.38 -13.06
C GLN A 325 -20.86 -9.40 -13.70
N PRO A 326 -20.17 -10.55 -13.65
CA PRO A 326 -18.86 -10.70 -14.28
C PRO A 326 -18.99 -10.70 -15.80
N VAL A 327 -18.21 -9.86 -16.50
CA VAL A 327 -18.25 -9.73 -17.96
C VAL A 327 -16.93 -10.03 -18.67
N GLY A 328 -15.82 -10.11 -17.92
CA GLY A 328 -14.51 -10.47 -18.47
C GLY A 328 -13.41 -10.44 -17.41
N GLU A 329 -12.23 -10.92 -17.77
CA GLU A 329 -11.03 -10.84 -16.93
C GLU A 329 -10.17 -9.64 -17.35
N PHE A 330 -9.52 -9.02 -16.38
CA PHE A 330 -8.61 -7.91 -16.59
C PHE A 330 -7.22 -8.22 -16.01
N GLY A 331 -6.19 -7.87 -16.78
CA GLY A 331 -4.79 -7.96 -16.37
C GLY A 331 -4.05 -6.67 -16.69
N VAL A 332 -2.92 -6.43 -16.02
CA VAL A 332 -2.06 -5.26 -16.21
C VAL A 332 -0.78 -5.68 -16.91
N ALA A 333 -0.35 -4.89 -17.90
CA ALA A 333 0.89 -5.13 -18.63
C ALA A 333 2.12 -4.87 -17.74
N LEU A 334 3.20 -5.64 -17.93
CA LEU A 334 4.45 -5.42 -17.19
C LEU A 334 5.04 -4.02 -17.44
N ASP A 335 4.84 -3.47 -18.63
CA ASP A 335 5.30 -2.13 -19.00
C ASP A 335 4.56 -1.02 -18.21
N THR A 336 3.25 -1.19 -17.98
CA THR A 336 2.46 -0.33 -17.09
C THR A 336 2.94 -0.46 -15.65
N LEU A 337 3.22 -1.68 -15.16
CA LEU A 337 3.74 -1.89 -13.81
C LEU A 337 5.14 -1.30 -13.60
N ASN A 338 5.99 -1.27 -14.64
CA ASN A 338 7.27 -0.57 -14.63
C ASN A 338 7.11 0.95 -14.51
N ARG A 339 5.96 1.51 -14.91
CA ARG A 339 5.58 2.91 -14.67
C ARG A 339 4.82 3.09 -13.34
N HIS A 340 4.97 2.17 -12.41
CA HIS A 340 4.46 2.21 -11.04
C HIS A 340 2.94 2.10 -10.91
N THR A 341 2.51 1.67 -9.73
CA THR A 341 1.12 1.41 -9.36
C THR A 341 0.77 2.12 -8.06
N PHE A 342 -0.38 2.78 -8.01
CA PHE A 342 -0.93 3.39 -6.80
C PHE A 342 -2.18 2.63 -6.35
N VAL A 343 -2.19 2.12 -5.13
CA VAL A 343 -3.31 1.37 -4.54
C VAL A 343 -3.86 2.13 -3.35
N ALA A 344 -5.11 2.59 -3.46
CA ALA A 344 -5.76 3.43 -2.46
C ALA A 344 -7.05 2.81 -1.92
N GLY A 345 -7.40 3.11 -0.68
CA GLY A 345 -8.60 2.55 -0.03
C GLY A 345 -8.57 2.62 1.49
N ALA A 346 -9.73 2.70 2.12
CA ALA A 346 -9.85 2.66 3.58
C ALA A 346 -9.42 1.31 4.16
N THR A 347 -9.25 1.24 5.48
CA THR A 347 -8.99 -0.03 6.19
C THR A 347 -10.09 -1.05 5.91
N GLY A 348 -9.70 -2.31 5.65
CA GLY A 348 -10.64 -3.41 5.36
C GLY A 348 -11.28 -3.37 3.97
N SER A 349 -10.87 -2.47 3.07
CA SER A 349 -11.43 -2.36 1.71
C SER A 349 -10.88 -3.38 0.70
N GLY A 350 -9.79 -4.07 1.04
CA GLY A 350 -9.17 -5.10 0.19
C GLY A 350 -7.79 -4.75 -0.39
N LYS A 351 -7.23 -3.56 -0.11
CA LYS A 351 -5.91 -3.11 -0.63
C LYS A 351 -4.80 -4.18 -0.56
N SER A 352 -4.47 -4.65 0.64
CA SER A 352 -3.34 -5.57 0.83
C SER A 352 -3.60 -6.92 0.15
N GLN A 353 -4.86 -7.36 0.06
CA GLN A 353 -5.20 -8.56 -0.72
C GLN A 353 -5.01 -8.36 -2.22
N THR A 354 -5.36 -7.19 -2.75
CA THR A 354 -5.08 -6.81 -4.15
C THR A 354 -3.57 -6.79 -4.43
N VAL A 355 -2.78 -6.19 -3.55
CA VAL A 355 -1.31 -6.19 -3.69
C VAL A 355 -0.76 -7.61 -3.63
N ARG A 356 -1.16 -8.42 -2.64
CA ARG A 356 -0.79 -9.84 -2.55
C ARG A 356 -1.14 -10.62 -3.83
N HIS A 357 -2.30 -10.37 -4.43
CA HIS A 357 -2.69 -11.01 -5.70
C HIS A 357 -1.78 -10.57 -6.86
N LEU A 358 -1.48 -9.27 -6.94
CA LEU A 358 -0.54 -8.72 -7.92
C LEU A 358 0.87 -9.34 -7.77
N LEU A 359 1.37 -9.46 -6.54
CA LEU A 359 2.67 -10.07 -6.23
C LEU A 359 2.73 -11.57 -6.59
N GLU A 360 1.63 -12.29 -6.39
CA GLU A 360 1.48 -13.68 -6.82
C GLU A 360 1.58 -13.77 -8.36
N GLY A 361 0.89 -12.89 -9.08
CA GLY A 361 0.96 -12.80 -10.54
C GLY A 361 2.35 -12.43 -11.06
N LEU A 362 3.03 -11.47 -10.42
CA LEU A 362 4.42 -11.08 -10.75
C LEU A 362 5.41 -12.23 -10.56
N HIS A 363 5.27 -13.01 -9.48
CA HIS A 363 6.09 -14.19 -9.27
C HIS A 363 5.93 -15.21 -10.40
N ARG A 364 4.68 -15.47 -10.85
CA ARG A 364 4.43 -16.36 -12.00
C ARG A 364 5.00 -15.81 -13.31
N ALA A 365 5.07 -14.49 -13.45
CA ALA A 365 5.72 -13.82 -14.58
C ALA A 365 7.26 -13.78 -14.46
N GLY A 366 7.85 -14.35 -13.40
CA GLY A 366 9.29 -14.36 -13.17
C GLY A 366 9.87 -13.02 -12.67
N VAL A 367 9.03 -12.13 -12.15
CA VAL A 367 9.43 -10.83 -11.60
C VAL A 367 9.48 -10.93 -10.07
N PRO A 368 10.68 -10.89 -9.45
CA PRO A 368 10.82 -10.84 -8.00
C PRO A 368 10.30 -9.51 -7.42
N TRP A 369 10.04 -9.51 -6.11
CA TRP A 369 9.53 -8.34 -5.42
C TRP A 369 10.05 -8.21 -3.99
N LEU A 370 10.06 -6.98 -3.49
CA LEU A 370 10.38 -6.64 -2.12
C LEU A 370 9.23 -5.82 -1.51
N VAL A 371 8.73 -6.23 -0.35
CA VAL A 371 7.71 -5.49 0.40
C VAL A 371 8.34 -4.85 1.63
N ILE A 372 8.07 -3.57 1.87
CA ILE A 372 8.34 -2.92 3.15
C ILE A 372 7.02 -2.72 3.88
N GLU A 373 6.84 -3.43 5.01
CA GLU A 373 5.60 -3.50 5.75
C GLU A 373 5.76 -2.90 7.16
N PRO A 374 5.17 -1.71 7.44
CA PRO A 374 5.40 -1.00 8.69
C PRO A 374 4.43 -1.30 9.83
N ALA A 375 3.35 -2.07 9.65
CA ALA A 375 2.29 -2.14 10.65
C ALA A 375 1.65 -3.51 10.95
N LYS A 376 1.49 -4.40 9.97
CA LYS A 376 0.60 -5.57 10.13
C LYS A 376 1.23 -6.96 9.96
N ALA A 377 2.48 -7.03 9.50
CA ALA A 377 3.21 -8.29 9.22
C ALA A 377 2.37 -9.36 8.49
N GLU A 378 1.59 -8.96 7.48
CA GLU A 378 0.70 -9.83 6.71
C GLU A 378 1.38 -10.44 5.47
N TYR A 379 2.46 -9.85 4.95
CA TYR A 379 3.03 -10.32 3.67
C TYR A 379 3.89 -11.59 3.80
N ALA A 380 4.28 -11.98 5.01
CA ALA A 380 4.96 -13.27 5.24
C ALA A 380 4.11 -14.47 4.79
N THR A 381 2.78 -14.37 4.86
CA THR A 381 1.86 -15.45 4.47
C THR A 381 1.84 -15.71 2.96
N MET A 382 2.43 -14.81 2.16
CA MET A 382 2.62 -15.01 0.72
C MET A 382 3.41 -16.28 0.41
N ALA A 383 4.23 -16.80 1.34
CA ALA A 383 4.98 -18.04 1.12
C ALA A 383 4.08 -19.22 0.71
N GLY A 384 2.85 -19.30 1.21
CA GLY A 384 1.89 -20.31 0.80
C GLY A 384 1.34 -20.11 -0.62
N ARG A 385 1.18 -18.86 -1.06
CA ARG A 385 0.63 -18.50 -2.39
C ARG A 385 1.58 -18.77 -3.55
N LEU A 386 2.89 -18.83 -3.30
CA LEU A 386 3.89 -18.95 -4.36
C LEU A 386 4.18 -20.41 -4.80
N GLY A 387 3.48 -21.40 -4.24
CA GLY A 387 3.66 -22.80 -4.60
C GLY A 387 4.92 -23.44 -4.01
N ALA A 388 5.35 -24.59 -4.55
CA ALA A 388 6.49 -25.36 -4.02
C ALA A 388 7.86 -24.72 -4.31
N ASP A 389 7.98 -24.03 -5.44
CA ASP A 389 9.24 -23.43 -5.90
C ASP A 389 9.40 -21.96 -5.44
N GLY A 390 8.35 -21.38 -4.85
CA GLY A 390 8.36 -20.01 -4.36
C GLY A 390 8.79 -19.92 -2.90
N GLN A 391 9.89 -19.21 -2.63
CA GLN A 391 10.35 -18.90 -1.27
C GLN A 391 10.15 -17.41 -0.98
N VAL A 392 9.69 -17.10 0.24
CA VAL A 392 9.65 -15.72 0.77
C VAL A 392 10.66 -15.62 1.91
N THR A 393 11.55 -14.63 1.83
CA THR A 393 12.49 -14.31 2.92
C THR A 393 11.97 -13.15 3.73
N VAL A 394 11.76 -13.36 5.03
CA VAL A 394 11.30 -12.33 5.96
C VAL A 394 12.48 -11.81 6.77
N ILE A 395 12.66 -10.50 6.74
CA ILE A 395 13.66 -9.78 7.53
C ILE A 395 12.90 -8.90 8.50
N ARG A 396 12.95 -9.27 9.79
CA ARG A 396 12.36 -8.50 10.88
C ARG A 396 13.46 -7.92 11.76
N PRO A 397 13.76 -6.62 11.66
CA PRO A 397 14.70 -5.96 12.56
C PRO A 397 14.26 -6.21 14.01
N GLY A 398 15.19 -6.64 14.86
CA GLY A 398 14.90 -6.91 16.27
C GLY A 398 14.45 -8.33 16.61
N ASP A 399 14.17 -9.23 15.65
CA ASP A 399 13.87 -10.65 15.98
C ASP A 399 15.13 -11.30 16.62
N PRO A 400 15.10 -11.67 17.92
CA PRO A 400 16.26 -12.22 18.60
C PRO A 400 16.67 -13.60 18.07
N THR A 401 15.78 -14.29 17.36
CA THR A 401 16.01 -15.63 16.80
C THR A 401 16.53 -15.61 15.37
N ALA A 402 16.39 -14.49 14.66
CA ALA A 402 16.83 -14.35 13.27
C ALA A 402 18.28 -13.88 13.16
N TYR A 403 18.86 -14.03 11.95
CA TYR A 403 20.13 -13.40 11.63
C TYR A 403 19.92 -11.89 11.43
N PRO A 404 20.64 -11.02 12.17
CA PRO A 404 20.47 -9.59 12.01
C PRO A 404 21.17 -9.14 10.73
N GLY A 405 20.40 -9.10 9.64
CA GLY A 405 20.81 -8.42 8.41
C GLY A 405 21.10 -6.95 8.68
N GLY A 406 22.19 -6.45 8.11
CA GLY A 406 22.72 -5.11 8.31
C GLY A 406 22.82 -4.32 7.01
N LEU A 407 22.45 -3.04 7.06
CA LEU A 407 22.54 -2.08 5.98
C LEU A 407 22.97 -0.74 6.59
N ASN A 408 24.24 -0.38 6.42
CA ASN A 408 24.73 0.91 6.91
C ASN A 408 24.20 2.04 6.00
N PRO A 409 23.40 2.99 6.52
CA PRO A 409 22.86 4.08 5.69
C PRO A 409 23.95 5.07 5.24
N LEU A 410 25.13 5.06 5.86
CA LEU A 410 26.28 5.89 5.52
C LEU A 410 27.33 5.15 4.67
N GLU A 411 26.98 3.98 4.12
CA GLU A 411 27.84 3.27 3.19
C GLU A 411 27.21 3.37 1.80
N PRO A 412 27.82 4.04 0.80
CA PRO A 412 27.35 4.03 -0.59
C PRO A 412 27.69 2.71 -1.29
N VAL A 413 26.99 2.40 -2.39
CA VAL A 413 27.37 1.25 -3.24
C VAL A 413 28.68 1.60 -3.92
N GLU A 414 29.60 0.64 -4.00
CA GLU A 414 30.88 0.85 -4.69
C GLU A 414 30.67 1.37 -6.12
N GLY A 415 31.31 2.49 -6.47
CA GLY A 415 31.14 3.17 -7.75
C GLY A 415 30.05 4.25 -7.78
N PHE A 416 29.23 4.38 -6.73
CA PHE A 416 28.28 5.49 -6.61
C PHE A 416 28.99 6.77 -6.14
N PRO A 417 28.68 7.96 -6.72
CA PRO A 417 29.30 9.22 -6.30
C PRO A 417 29.04 9.55 -4.83
N LEU A 418 30.11 9.70 -4.05
CA LEU A 418 30.02 9.89 -2.60
C LEU A 418 29.26 11.17 -2.22
N GLN A 419 29.53 12.30 -2.87
CA GLN A 419 28.80 13.56 -2.60
C GLN A 419 27.28 13.39 -2.78
N THR A 420 26.84 12.74 -3.86
CA THR A 420 25.42 12.47 -4.11
C THR A 420 24.82 11.60 -3.01
N HIS A 421 25.56 10.61 -2.51
CA HIS A 421 25.12 9.79 -1.38
C HIS A 421 24.93 10.63 -0.11
N LEU A 422 25.87 11.53 0.20
CA LEU A 422 25.75 12.44 1.36
C LEU A 422 24.52 13.35 1.25
N ASP A 423 24.21 13.85 0.05
CA ASP A 423 23.04 14.69 -0.19
C ASP A 423 21.73 13.90 0.01
N LEU A 424 21.67 12.65 -0.45
CA LEU A 424 20.54 11.73 -0.24
C LEU A 424 20.35 11.37 1.23
N VAL A 425 21.43 11.04 1.94
CA VAL A 425 21.39 10.76 3.38
C VAL A 425 20.95 12.00 4.15
N ARG A 426 21.45 13.18 3.80
CA ARG A 426 20.99 14.44 4.41
C ARG A 426 19.49 14.62 4.21
N ALA A 427 19.00 14.49 2.98
CA ALA A 427 17.58 14.57 2.69
C ALA A 427 16.76 13.54 3.48
N LEU A 428 17.26 12.31 3.65
CA LEU A 428 16.62 11.29 4.47
C LEU A 428 16.37 11.76 5.92
N PHE A 429 17.40 12.32 6.57
CA PHE A 429 17.24 12.86 7.92
C PHE A 429 16.22 14.00 7.99
N LEU A 430 16.22 14.90 6.99
CA LEU A 430 15.27 16.03 6.94
C LEU A 430 13.83 15.56 6.75
N ALA A 431 13.59 14.64 5.80
CA ALA A 431 12.27 14.11 5.52
C ALA A 431 11.71 13.26 6.68
N ALA A 432 12.55 12.38 7.26
CA ALA A 432 12.11 11.46 8.31
C ALA A 432 11.84 12.16 9.66
N PHE A 433 12.63 13.18 10.01
CA PHE A 433 12.56 13.83 11.32
C PHE A 433 11.89 15.21 11.31
N ASP A 434 11.50 15.73 10.15
CA ASP A 434 10.87 17.05 10.00
C ASP A 434 11.71 18.15 10.66
N ALA A 435 13.00 18.18 10.31
CA ALA A 435 14.00 18.89 11.10
C ALA A 435 14.14 20.37 10.69
N ASP A 436 13.99 21.25 11.68
CA ASP A 436 14.18 22.70 11.56
C ASP A 436 15.61 23.17 11.89
N GLU A 437 15.91 24.41 11.50
CA GLU A 437 17.18 25.06 11.84
C GLU A 437 17.40 25.15 13.37
N PRO A 438 18.64 24.95 13.87
CA PRO A 438 19.91 24.85 13.14
C PRO A 438 20.38 23.40 12.84
N PHE A 439 19.54 22.38 13.05
CA PHE A 439 19.95 20.98 12.89
C PHE A 439 20.43 20.62 11.45
N PRO A 440 19.77 21.06 10.37
CA PRO A 440 20.23 20.82 8.99
C PRO A 440 21.67 21.28 8.74
N GLN A 441 22.08 22.42 9.31
CA GLN A 441 23.45 22.94 9.19
C GLN A 441 24.45 22.05 9.93
N VAL A 442 24.13 21.69 11.17
CA VAL A 442 24.97 20.79 11.98
C VAL A 442 25.13 19.44 11.30
N LEU A 443 24.04 18.87 10.76
CA LEU A 443 24.05 17.59 10.07
C LEU A 443 24.93 17.63 8.82
N ALA A 444 24.82 18.67 7.98
CA ALA A 444 25.61 18.79 6.77
C ALA A 444 27.12 18.85 7.05
N GLN A 445 27.51 19.66 8.05
CA GLN A 445 28.90 19.75 8.49
C GLN A 445 29.37 18.45 9.14
N ALA A 446 28.53 17.80 9.95
CA ALA A 446 28.85 16.55 10.61
C ALA A 446 29.06 15.41 9.60
N LEU A 447 28.17 15.27 8.61
CA LEU A 447 28.32 14.28 7.52
C LEU A 447 29.65 14.47 6.81
N THR A 448 29.94 15.68 6.33
CA THR A 448 31.19 15.97 5.62
C THR A 448 32.42 15.63 6.47
N ARG A 449 32.43 16.11 7.71
CA ARG A 449 33.56 15.92 8.64
C ARG A 449 33.76 14.44 9.00
N CYS A 450 32.68 13.69 9.18
CA CYS A 450 32.73 12.28 9.57
C CYS A 450 33.50 11.44 8.53
N TYR A 451 33.32 11.75 7.25
CA TYR A 451 34.04 11.10 6.14
C TYR A 451 35.48 11.60 6.02
N THR A 452 35.69 12.92 6.05
CA THR A 452 37.04 13.49 5.90
C THR A 452 37.98 13.10 7.04
N ASP A 453 37.48 13.01 8.27
CA ASP A 453 38.27 12.59 9.44
C ASP A 453 38.76 11.12 9.28
N GLN A 454 37.98 10.28 8.58
CA GLN A 454 38.38 8.91 8.23
C GLN A 454 39.28 8.83 6.98
N GLY A 455 39.49 9.94 6.26
CA GLY A 455 40.39 10.05 5.11
C GLY A 455 39.69 10.04 3.75
N TRP A 456 38.35 10.05 3.71
CA TRP A 456 37.60 10.12 2.46
C TRP A 456 37.60 11.54 1.90
N ASP A 457 37.92 11.69 0.62
CA ASP A 457 37.64 12.89 -0.15
C ASP A 457 36.21 12.78 -0.71
N THR A 458 35.31 13.64 -0.23
CA THR A 458 33.87 13.56 -0.56
C THR A 458 33.56 13.86 -2.03
N VAL A 459 34.45 14.57 -2.73
CA VAL A 459 34.28 14.97 -4.13
C VAL A 459 34.71 13.85 -5.07
N THR A 460 35.89 13.28 -4.82
CA THR A 460 36.47 12.23 -5.66
C THR A 460 36.04 10.82 -5.25
N GLY A 461 35.54 10.65 -4.03
CA GLY A 461 35.25 9.34 -3.43
C GLY A 461 36.52 8.53 -3.11
N GLN A 462 37.72 9.12 -3.22
CA GLN A 462 38.98 8.44 -2.95
C GLN A 462 39.42 8.60 -1.51
N VAL A 463 40.09 7.57 -0.99
CA VAL A 463 40.73 7.59 0.33
C VAL A 463 42.13 8.19 0.22
N ARG A 464 42.49 9.09 1.13
CA ARG A 464 43.82 9.73 1.21
C ARG A 464 44.47 9.50 2.57
N GLY A 465 45.78 9.27 2.57
CA GLY A 465 46.59 9.21 3.80
C GLY A 465 46.18 8.08 4.75
N ARG A 466 45.64 6.97 4.21
CA ARG A 466 45.25 5.78 4.96
C ARG A 466 45.76 4.53 4.26
N VAL A 467 46.01 3.48 5.02
CA VAL A 467 46.53 2.19 4.54
C VAL A 467 45.41 1.16 4.51
N GLY A 468 45.23 0.52 3.35
CA GLY A 468 44.23 -0.52 3.14
C GLY A 468 42.79 0.00 2.98
N PRO A 469 41.80 -0.91 2.90
CA PRO A 469 40.39 -0.53 2.83
C PRO A 469 39.97 0.26 4.07
N VAL A 470 39.33 1.41 3.86
CA VAL A 470 38.82 2.25 4.93
C VAL A 470 37.33 1.98 5.10
N LYS A 471 36.86 1.83 6.35
CA LYS A 471 35.44 1.71 6.64
C LYS A 471 34.70 2.98 6.24
N TYR A 472 33.42 2.83 5.92
CA TYR A 472 32.51 3.97 5.90
C TYR A 472 32.09 4.30 7.33
N PRO A 473 31.78 5.58 7.63
CA PRO A 473 31.28 5.97 8.93
C PRO A 473 30.04 5.19 9.37
N SER A 474 29.87 4.97 10.68
CA SER A 474 28.60 4.49 11.24
C SER A 474 27.73 5.66 11.72
N LEU A 475 26.45 5.39 12.00
CA LEU A 475 25.58 6.36 12.68
C LEU A 475 26.19 6.82 14.02
N GLY A 476 26.98 5.98 14.68
CA GLY A 476 27.70 6.35 15.89
C GLY A 476 28.85 7.33 15.66
N ASP A 477 29.59 7.15 14.58
CA ASP A 477 30.60 8.12 14.16
C ASP A 477 29.91 9.46 13.85
N LEU A 478 28.78 9.46 13.13
CA LEU A 478 28.02 10.67 12.81
C LEU A 478 27.50 11.39 14.06
N GLN A 479 26.91 10.66 15.02
CA GLN A 479 26.42 11.23 16.27
C GLN A 479 27.56 11.92 17.04
N ALA A 480 28.71 11.25 17.18
CA ALA A 480 29.87 11.82 17.87
C ALA A 480 30.38 13.08 17.15
N THR A 481 30.52 13.04 15.83
CA THR A 481 30.94 14.20 15.04
C THR A 481 29.95 15.35 15.15
N ALA A 482 28.64 15.10 15.12
CA ALA A 482 27.61 16.13 15.26
C ALA A 482 27.67 16.84 16.62
N ILE A 483 27.87 16.09 17.71
CA ILE A 483 28.04 16.66 19.05
C ILE A 483 29.27 17.57 19.12
N GLU A 484 30.39 17.19 18.47
CA GLU A 484 31.59 18.02 18.41
C GLU A 484 31.42 19.27 17.53
N VAL A 485 30.66 19.16 16.43
CA VAL A 485 30.31 20.31 15.60
C VAL A 485 29.49 21.34 16.40
N VAL A 486 28.49 20.90 17.16
CA VAL A 486 27.69 21.78 18.04
C VAL A 486 28.57 22.52 19.06
N LYS A 487 29.57 21.84 19.64
CA LYS A 487 30.54 22.47 20.55
C LYS A 487 31.42 23.52 19.85
N GLY A 488 31.75 23.29 18.58
CA GLY A 488 32.66 24.14 17.80
C GLY A 488 32.04 25.40 17.20
N ILE A 489 30.73 25.39 16.86
CA ILE A 489 30.05 26.53 16.20
C ILE A 489 29.88 27.73 17.15
N GLY A 490 29.87 27.51 18.47
CA GLY A 490 29.77 28.58 19.46
C GLY A 490 28.35 29.11 19.67
N TYR A 491 27.33 28.27 19.49
CA TYR A 491 25.95 28.63 19.83
C TYR A 491 25.80 29.00 21.32
N GLY A 492 24.81 29.84 21.63
CA GLY A 492 24.37 30.06 23.01
C GLY A 492 23.99 28.73 23.68
N LYS A 493 24.22 28.62 25.00
CA LYS A 493 24.10 27.36 25.74
C LYS A 493 22.77 26.63 25.52
N GLU A 494 21.66 27.37 25.54
CA GLU A 494 20.32 26.81 25.34
C GLU A 494 20.14 26.18 23.95
N VAL A 495 20.54 26.90 22.89
CA VAL A 495 20.47 26.39 21.51
C VAL A 495 21.38 25.16 21.35
N ALA A 496 22.60 25.21 21.89
CA ALA A 496 23.53 24.09 21.84
C ALA A 496 22.98 22.85 22.55
N ASP A 497 22.36 23.02 23.72
CA ASP A 497 21.79 21.91 24.50
C ASP A 497 20.54 21.34 23.81
N ASN A 498 19.68 22.18 23.20
CA ASN A 498 18.53 21.72 22.43
C ASN A 498 18.93 20.91 21.19
N VAL A 499 19.90 21.39 20.41
CA VAL A 499 20.38 20.68 19.22
C VAL A 499 21.08 19.38 19.60
N ARG A 500 21.89 19.38 20.67
CA ARG A 500 22.52 18.16 21.18
C ARG A 500 21.47 17.14 21.62
N GLY A 501 20.46 17.58 22.39
CA GLY A 501 19.36 16.71 22.79
C GLY A 501 18.62 16.12 21.60
N PHE A 502 18.38 16.92 20.56
CA PHE A 502 17.76 16.44 19.32
C PHE A 502 18.62 15.39 18.60
N VAL A 503 19.92 15.65 18.42
CA VAL A 503 20.89 14.69 17.84
C VAL A 503 20.91 13.38 18.63
N ASP A 504 20.98 13.47 19.96
CA ASP A 504 21.03 12.30 20.84
C ASP A 504 19.76 11.46 20.77
N VAL A 505 18.59 12.10 20.70
CA VAL A 505 17.31 11.39 20.60
C VAL A 505 17.14 10.76 19.21
N ARG A 506 17.35 11.52 18.12
CA ARG A 506 17.03 11.06 16.75
C ARG A 506 18.07 10.12 16.15
N ILE A 507 19.36 10.38 16.34
CA ILE A 507 20.39 9.44 15.89
C ILE A 507 20.48 8.26 16.86
N GLY A 508 20.29 8.52 18.17
CA GLY A 508 20.25 7.47 19.19
C GLY A 508 19.14 6.44 18.96
N SER A 509 17.92 6.86 18.56
CA SER A 509 16.81 5.93 18.28
C SER A 509 17.09 4.98 17.12
N LEU A 510 17.90 5.40 16.13
CA LEU A 510 18.31 4.56 15.00
C LEU A 510 19.44 3.59 15.36
N ARG A 511 20.28 3.95 16.33
CA ARG A 511 21.44 3.15 16.78
C ARG A 511 21.10 2.17 17.89
N LEU A 512 20.14 2.52 18.73
CA LEU A 512 19.70 1.77 19.89
C LEU A 512 18.35 1.12 19.61
N GLY A 513 17.97 0.11 20.40
CA GLY A 513 16.67 -0.57 20.23
C GLY A 513 16.57 -1.43 18.96
N THR A 514 15.34 -1.62 18.48
CA THR A 514 14.97 -2.51 17.36
C THR A 514 15.75 -2.28 16.06
N PRO A 515 15.92 -1.03 15.55
CA PRO A 515 16.63 -0.80 14.29
C PRO A 515 18.16 -0.81 14.45
N GLY A 516 18.68 -0.71 15.67
CA GLY A 516 20.10 -0.51 15.95
C GLY A 516 21.04 -1.46 15.22
N ARG A 517 20.80 -2.77 15.32
CA ARG A 517 21.64 -3.79 14.65
C ARG A 517 21.40 -3.90 13.17
N PHE A 518 20.26 -3.41 12.68
CA PHE A 518 20.02 -3.33 11.24
C PHE A 518 20.89 -2.22 10.62
N PHE A 519 21.03 -1.05 11.25
CA PHE A 519 21.89 0.00 10.70
C PHE A 519 23.36 -0.10 11.13
N GLU A 520 23.65 -0.67 12.30
CA GLU A 520 25.00 -0.68 12.88
C GLU A 520 25.39 -2.06 13.47
N GLY A 521 26.37 -2.71 12.85
CA GLY A 521 27.01 -3.92 13.38
C GLY A 521 26.25 -5.24 13.18
N GLY A 522 25.24 -5.26 12.31
CA GLY A 522 24.64 -6.47 11.73
C GLY A 522 25.52 -7.12 10.65
N HIS A 523 25.05 -8.23 10.09
CA HIS A 523 25.68 -8.90 8.96
C HIS A 523 25.33 -8.17 7.64
N PRO A 524 26.30 -7.61 6.89
CA PRO A 524 26.00 -6.86 5.67
C PRO A 524 25.09 -7.63 4.72
N LEU A 525 23.97 -7.04 4.33
CA LEU A 525 23.00 -7.63 3.40
C LEU A 525 23.55 -7.63 1.97
N ASP A 526 23.29 -8.70 1.22
CA ASP A 526 23.53 -8.73 -0.22
C ASP A 526 22.33 -8.10 -0.94
N VAL A 527 22.43 -6.81 -1.26
CA VAL A 527 21.39 -6.06 -1.98
C VAL A 527 21.04 -6.70 -3.33
N ALA A 528 22.03 -7.26 -4.02
CA ALA A 528 21.79 -7.91 -5.30
C ALA A 528 20.94 -9.18 -5.13
N ALA A 529 21.17 -9.93 -4.05
CA ALA A 529 20.36 -11.10 -3.73
C ALA A 529 18.95 -10.73 -3.26
N LEU A 530 18.79 -9.62 -2.54
CA LEU A 530 17.46 -9.11 -2.18
C LEU A 530 16.62 -8.82 -3.42
N LEU A 531 17.19 -8.15 -4.42
CA LEU A 531 16.52 -7.82 -5.69
C LEU A 531 16.24 -9.04 -6.60
N ARG A 532 16.80 -10.22 -6.30
CA ARG A 532 16.56 -11.46 -7.05
C ARG A 532 15.52 -12.37 -6.40
N GLY A 533 15.17 -12.14 -5.15
CA GLY A 533 14.25 -12.98 -4.39
C GLY A 533 12.96 -12.27 -4.02
N ASN A 534 12.00 -13.01 -3.48
CA ASN A 534 10.81 -12.42 -2.86
C ASN A 534 11.11 -12.12 -1.39
N VAL A 535 11.11 -10.85 -1.02
CA VAL A 535 11.55 -10.39 0.30
C VAL A 535 10.45 -9.58 0.98
N VAL A 536 10.28 -9.77 2.29
CA VAL A 536 9.44 -8.92 3.14
C VAL A 536 10.30 -8.32 4.24
N LEU A 537 10.34 -7.00 4.33
CA LEU A 537 10.91 -6.25 5.45
C LEU A 537 9.78 -5.87 6.40
N GLU A 538 9.66 -6.59 7.52
CA GLU A 538 8.64 -6.32 8.53
C GLU A 538 9.20 -5.38 9.58
N ILE A 539 8.68 -4.16 9.65
CA ILE A 539 9.19 -3.11 10.55
C ILE A 539 8.14 -2.61 11.54
N GLU A 540 7.13 -3.43 11.83
CA GLU A 540 6.08 -3.12 12.81
C GLU A 540 6.63 -2.82 14.20
N ASP A 541 7.65 -3.58 14.62
CA ASP A 541 8.32 -3.51 15.93
C ASP A 541 9.21 -2.28 16.11
N ILE A 542 9.38 -1.45 15.08
CA ILE A 542 10.05 -0.14 15.21
C ILE A 542 9.07 0.82 15.89
N GLY A 543 9.49 1.44 17.00
CA GLY A 543 8.57 2.14 17.89
C GLY A 543 7.99 3.45 17.36
N SER A 544 8.72 4.20 16.53
CA SER A 544 8.28 5.53 16.07
C SER A 544 8.09 5.61 14.56
N ASP A 545 7.11 6.42 14.13
CA ASP A 545 6.82 6.66 12.71
C ASP A 545 8.00 7.28 11.96
N ALA A 546 8.77 8.14 12.65
CA ALA A 546 9.97 8.77 12.12
C ALA A 546 11.09 7.75 11.86
N ASP A 547 11.32 6.81 12.80
CA ASP A 547 12.31 5.75 12.61
C ASP A 547 11.90 4.79 11.48
N LYS A 548 10.60 4.50 11.33
CA LYS A 548 10.06 3.74 10.19
C LYS A 548 10.27 4.48 8.87
N ALA A 549 10.02 5.79 8.83
CA ALA A 549 10.28 6.62 7.65
C ALA A 549 11.78 6.61 7.28
N PHE A 550 12.66 6.76 8.26
CA PHE A 550 14.10 6.65 8.05
C PHE A 550 14.50 5.28 7.51
N PHE A 551 13.91 4.20 8.04
CA PHE A 551 14.16 2.84 7.57
C PHE A 551 13.76 2.64 6.10
N ILE A 552 12.55 3.05 5.74
CA ILE A 552 12.05 2.97 4.36
C ILE A 552 13.00 3.72 3.43
N GLY A 553 13.36 4.95 3.78
CA GLY A 553 14.23 5.78 2.95
C GLY A 553 15.68 5.27 2.87
N ALA A 554 16.24 4.73 3.96
CA ALA A 554 17.58 4.12 3.94
C ALA A 554 17.64 2.90 3.02
N VAL A 555 16.63 2.03 3.08
CA VAL A 555 16.52 0.89 2.14
C VAL A 555 16.37 1.40 0.71
N LEU A 556 15.49 2.36 0.46
CA LEU A 556 15.26 2.93 -0.88
C LEU A 556 16.53 3.53 -1.50
N ILE A 557 17.31 4.29 -0.73
CA ILE A 557 18.60 4.84 -1.18
C ILE A 557 19.53 3.72 -1.62
N ARG A 558 19.68 2.67 -0.80
CA ARG A 558 20.58 1.55 -1.10
C ARG A 558 20.15 0.75 -2.33
N LEU A 559 18.84 0.54 -2.51
CA LEU A 559 18.31 -0.10 -3.71
C LEU A 559 18.57 0.76 -4.95
N PHE A 560 18.27 2.06 -4.87
CA PHE A 560 18.50 3.02 -5.96
C PHE A 560 19.97 3.07 -6.39
N GLU A 561 20.90 3.17 -5.43
CA GLU A 561 22.34 3.18 -5.69
C GLU A 561 22.79 1.91 -6.42
N HIS A 562 22.34 0.75 -5.94
CA HIS A 562 22.65 -0.54 -6.54
C HIS A 562 22.14 -0.63 -7.98
N LEU A 563 20.86 -0.27 -8.20
CA LEU A 563 20.23 -0.30 -9.50
C LEU A 563 20.93 0.64 -10.50
N ARG A 564 21.31 1.84 -10.06
CA ARG A 564 22.01 2.83 -10.90
C ARG A 564 23.42 2.37 -11.28
N VAL A 565 24.21 1.89 -10.32
CA VAL A 565 25.60 1.43 -10.55
C VAL A 565 25.63 0.22 -11.49
N HIS A 566 24.70 -0.72 -11.31
CA HIS A 566 24.67 -1.97 -12.08
C HIS A 566 23.76 -1.91 -13.30
N HIS A 567 23.24 -0.74 -13.66
CA HIS A 567 22.42 -0.57 -14.84
C HIS A 567 23.22 -0.84 -16.12
N ARG A 568 22.71 -1.74 -16.96
CA ARG A 568 23.27 -2.02 -18.29
C ARG A 568 22.50 -1.20 -19.33
N HIS A 569 23.21 -0.35 -20.07
CA HIS A 569 22.66 0.43 -21.17
C HIS A 569 21.87 -0.45 -22.14
N GLY A 570 20.63 -0.05 -22.45
CA GLY A 570 19.73 -0.78 -23.37
C GLY A 570 18.87 -1.86 -22.71
N SER A 571 19.08 -2.16 -21.42
CA SER A 571 18.17 -3.00 -20.66
C SER A 571 16.80 -2.33 -20.52
N ARG A 572 15.73 -3.00 -20.97
CA ARG A 572 14.35 -2.49 -20.90
C ARG A 572 13.42 -3.49 -20.21
N GLY A 573 12.27 -3.00 -19.75
CA GLY A 573 11.21 -3.79 -19.12
C GLY A 573 11.34 -3.88 -17.60
N LEU A 574 10.27 -4.36 -16.98
CA LEU A 574 10.18 -4.61 -15.54
C LEU A 574 11.08 -5.79 -15.14
N LYS A 575 11.85 -5.62 -14.07
CA LYS A 575 12.76 -6.64 -13.52
C LYS A 575 12.49 -6.96 -12.06
N HIS A 576 12.05 -5.98 -11.29
CA HIS A 576 11.77 -6.11 -9.87
C HIS A 576 10.70 -5.10 -9.46
N VAL A 577 9.94 -5.42 -8.41
CA VAL A 577 8.91 -4.52 -7.86
C VAL A 577 9.14 -4.28 -6.38
N LEU A 578 9.23 -3.01 -5.99
CA LEU A 578 9.21 -2.56 -4.59
C LEU A 578 7.79 -2.16 -4.17
N VAL A 579 7.29 -2.75 -3.09
CA VAL A 579 6.02 -2.35 -2.46
C VAL A 579 6.30 -1.51 -1.22
N LEU A 580 5.69 -0.32 -1.18
CA LEU A 580 5.72 0.59 -0.03
C LEU A 580 4.31 0.69 0.56
N GLU A 581 4.08 -0.03 1.66
CA GLU A 581 2.87 0.13 2.49
C GLU A 581 3.00 1.39 3.38
N GLU A 582 1.91 2.14 3.50
CA GLU A 582 1.86 3.40 4.28
C GLU A 582 2.96 4.40 3.88
N ALA A 583 3.14 4.59 2.56
CA ALA A 583 4.19 5.43 2.02
C ALA A 583 4.16 6.89 2.50
N HIS A 584 3.03 7.36 3.06
CA HIS A 584 2.92 8.70 3.65
C HIS A 584 3.90 8.93 4.80
N ARG A 585 4.47 7.87 5.39
CA ARG A 585 5.51 7.99 6.40
C ARG A 585 6.75 8.72 5.87
N LEU A 586 7.17 8.41 4.64
CA LEU A 586 8.32 9.05 3.97
C LEU A 586 7.90 10.13 2.98
N LEU A 587 6.80 9.91 2.24
CA LEU A 587 6.36 10.75 1.13
C LEU A 587 5.21 11.69 1.51
N LYS A 588 5.16 12.13 2.77
CA LYS A 588 4.14 13.08 3.27
C LYS A 588 4.27 14.44 2.58
N ARG A 589 3.13 15.12 2.39
CA ARG A 589 3.12 16.57 2.11
C ARG A 589 3.73 17.31 3.29
N ALA A 590 4.84 17.99 3.04
CA ALA A 590 5.49 18.88 4.00
C ALA A 590 5.00 20.32 3.83
N GLU A 591 5.37 21.21 4.77
CA GLU A 591 5.04 22.62 4.67
C GLU A 591 5.76 23.29 3.48
N PRO A 592 5.08 24.13 2.68
CA PRO A 592 5.70 24.81 1.55
C PRO A 592 6.89 25.68 1.96
N GLY A 593 8.02 25.50 1.29
CA GLY A 593 9.29 26.18 1.53
C GLY A 593 10.14 25.55 2.66
N SER A 594 9.68 24.48 3.30
CA SER A 594 10.44 23.81 4.37
C SER A 594 11.61 22.97 3.82
N PRO A 595 12.68 22.73 4.61
CA PRO A 595 13.73 21.78 4.23
C PRO A 595 13.21 20.36 3.99
N ALA A 596 12.13 19.97 4.68
CA ALA A 596 11.48 18.68 4.52
C ALA A 596 10.78 18.55 3.16
N GLU A 597 10.14 19.61 2.65
CA GLU A 597 9.52 19.60 1.31
C GLU A 597 10.57 19.27 0.23
N HIS A 598 11.68 20.00 0.22
CA HIS A 598 12.75 19.76 -0.75
C HIS A 598 13.33 18.35 -0.64
N ALA A 599 13.43 17.81 0.57
CA ALA A 599 13.86 16.43 0.77
C ALA A 599 12.86 15.40 0.19
N VAL A 600 11.56 15.61 0.38
CA VAL A 600 10.52 14.74 -0.18
C VAL A 600 10.45 14.84 -1.71
N GLU A 601 10.68 16.03 -2.29
CA GLU A 601 10.80 16.21 -3.74
C GLU A 601 11.96 15.39 -4.33
N LEU A 602 13.10 15.35 -3.65
CA LEU A 602 14.24 14.53 -4.05
C LEU A 602 13.86 13.05 -4.07
N PHE A 603 13.22 12.53 -3.02
CA PHE A 603 12.73 11.15 -3.01
C PHE A 603 11.72 10.89 -4.12
N THR A 604 10.79 11.81 -4.36
CA THR A 604 9.79 11.68 -5.44
C THR A 604 10.46 11.62 -6.82
N SER A 605 11.53 12.40 -7.03
CA SER A 605 12.33 12.36 -8.25
C SER A 605 13.04 11.02 -8.43
N LEU A 606 13.62 10.47 -7.35
CA LEU A 606 14.23 9.13 -7.37
C LEU A 606 13.23 8.05 -7.78
N LEU A 607 11.99 8.10 -7.23
CA LEU A 607 10.93 7.15 -7.58
C LEU A 607 10.57 7.24 -9.07
N ALA A 608 10.56 8.45 -9.65
CA ALA A 608 10.28 8.62 -11.07
C ALA A 608 11.43 8.16 -12.00
N GLU A 609 12.68 8.22 -11.53
CA GLU A 609 13.86 7.79 -12.28
C GLU A 609 14.08 6.26 -12.23
N ILE A 610 13.71 5.60 -11.12
CA ILE A 610 14.07 4.20 -10.88
C ILE A 610 13.50 3.24 -11.94
N ARG A 611 12.38 3.59 -12.60
CA ARG A 611 11.79 2.83 -13.71
C ARG A 611 12.74 2.63 -14.89
N ALA A 612 13.71 3.53 -15.09
CA ALA A 612 14.73 3.40 -16.13
C ALA A 612 15.64 2.17 -15.88
N TYR A 613 15.73 1.73 -14.63
CA TYR A 613 16.52 0.58 -14.22
C TYR A 613 15.72 -0.74 -14.21
N GLY A 614 14.42 -0.68 -14.56
CA GLY A 614 13.50 -1.82 -14.54
C GLY A 614 12.87 -2.07 -13.16
N GLU A 615 12.83 -1.06 -12.30
CA GLU A 615 12.21 -1.14 -10.97
C GLU A 615 10.79 -0.53 -11.02
N GLY A 616 9.79 -1.39 -10.84
CA GLY A 616 8.41 -0.97 -10.62
C GLY A 616 8.20 -0.64 -9.14
N ILE A 617 7.26 0.26 -8.84
CA ILE A 617 6.91 0.61 -7.46
C ILE A 617 5.42 0.46 -7.28
N VAL A 618 5.00 -0.19 -6.19
CA VAL A 618 3.61 -0.24 -5.75
C VAL A 618 3.50 0.58 -4.46
N VAL A 619 2.78 1.68 -4.51
CA VAL A 619 2.47 2.50 -3.33
C VAL A 619 1.09 2.13 -2.83
N ALA A 620 1.00 1.59 -1.61
CA ALA A 620 -0.26 1.25 -0.96
C ALA A 620 -0.57 2.27 0.15
N GLU A 621 -1.67 3.00 0.01
CA GLU A 621 -2.02 4.10 0.90
C GLU A 621 -3.50 4.09 1.33
N GLN A 622 -3.73 4.47 2.59
CA GLN A 622 -5.06 4.57 3.20
C GLN A 622 -5.63 5.99 3.13
N ILE A 623 -4.76 7.00 3.20
CA ILE A 623 -5.11 8.42 3.20
C ILE A 623 -4.31 9.14 2.09
N PRO A 624 -4.68 8.99 0.81
CA PRO A 624 -3.95 9.57 -0.32
C PRO A 624 -3.72 11.09 -0.21
N GLY A 625 -4.62 11.82 0.46
CA GLY A 625 -4.48 13.26 0.71
C GLY A 625 -3.21 13.64 1.49
N LYS A 626 -2.62 12.71 2.27
CA LYS A 626 -1.36 12.93 2.99
C LYS A 626 -0.12 12.80 2.11
N ILE A 627 -0.22 12.14 0.94
CA ILE A 627 0.91 11.89 0.03
C ILE A 627 1.13 13.09 -0.89
N VAL A 628 2.40 13.39 -1.21
CA VAL A 628 2.73 14.39 -2.25
C VAL A 628 2.06 14.05 -3.59
N PRO A 629 1.32 14.98 -4.23
CA PRO A 629 0.52 14.68 -5.42
C PRO A 629 1.30 14.01 -6.56
N ASP A 630 2.58 14.33 -6.68
CA ASP A 630 3.43 13.83 -7.76
C ASP A 630 3.68 12.32 -7.69
N VAL A 631 3.61 11.71 -6.50
CA VAL A 631 3.63 10.25 -6.37
C VAL A 631 2.43 9.62 -7.08
N VAL A 632 1.23 10.18 -6.90
CA VAL A 632 -0.01 9.68 -7.52
C VAL A 632 0.05 9.89 -9.04
N LYS A 633 0.44 11.09 -9.49
CA LYS A 633 0.53 11.45 -10.91
C LYS A 633 1.56 10.62 -11.69
N ASN A 634 2.68 10.25 -11.05
CA ASN A 634 3.76 9.51 -11.70
C ASN A 634 3.56 7.99 -11.75
N THR A 635 2.45 7.49 -11.19
CA THR A 635 2.05 6.09 -11.42
C THR A 635 1.34 5.95 -12.76
N ALA A 636 1.33 4.76 -13.37
CA ALA A 636 0.53 4.47 -14.56
C ALA A 636 -0.74 3.70 -14.19
N CYS A 637 -0.64 2.69 -13.34
CA CYS A 637 -1.79 1.96 -12.82
C CYS A 637 -2.32 2.62 -11.53
N LYS A 638 -3.64 2.84 -11.43
CA LYS A 638 -4.32 3.23 -10.19
C LYS A 638 -5.42 2.23 -9.86
N ILE A 639 -5.43 1.79 -8.62
CA ILE A 639 -6.44 0.90 -8.08
C ILE A 639 -7.07 1.58 -6.88
N LEU A 640 -8.34 1.95 -7.02
CA LEU A 640 -9.10 2.70 -6.04
C LEU A 640 -10.20 1.84 -5.44
N HIS A 641 -9.92 1.29 -4.26
CA HIS A 641 -10.93 0.69 -3.40
C HIS A 641 -11.77 1.77 -2.71
N ARG A 642 -12.70 1.34 -1.84
CA ARG A 642 -13.58 2.24 -1.08
C ARG A 642 -12.79 3.36 -0.36
N LEU A 643 -13.04 4.62 -0.74
CA LEU A 643 -12.52 5.83 -0.10
C LEU A 643 -13.65 6.79 0.31
N PRO A 644 -13.93 6.94 1.62
CA PRO A 644 -15.02 7.79 2.11
C PRO A 644 -14.78 9.30 2.03
N ALA A 645 -13.54 9.77 2.17
CA ALA A 645 -13.23 11.19 2.22
C ALA A 645 -13.17 11.81 0.81
N GLU A 646 -13.77 12.99 0.63
CA GLU A 646 -13.89 13.62 -0.69
C GLU A 646 -12.55 14.11 -1.24
N ASP A 647 -11.74 14.73 -0.39
CA ASP A 647 -10.37 15.16 -0.70
C ASP A 647 -9.49 13.99 -1.14
N ASP A 648 -9.58 12.84 -0.46
CA ASP A 648 -8.89 11.60 -0.86
C ASP A 648 -9.38 11.09 -2.23
N ARG A 649 -10.70 11.11 -2.47
CA ARG A 649 -11.28 10.73 -3.77
C ARG A 649 -10.86 11.69 -4.88
N GLN A 650 -10.82 12.99 -4.63
CA GLN A 650 -10.37 14.00 -5.58
C GLN A 650 -8.88 13.80 -5.93
N ALA A 651 -8.03 13.56 -4.91
CA ALA A 651 -6.59 13.40 -5.08
C ALA A 651 -6.22 12.24 -6.03
N VAL A 652 -6.96 11.12 -5.98
CA VAL A 652 -6.72 9.96 -6.85
C VAL A 652 -7.62 10.00 -8.09
N GLY A 653 -8.91 10.28 -7.92
CA GLY A 653 -9.93 10.19 -8.95
C GLY A 653 -9.74 11.14 -10.12
N ALA A 654 -9.19 12.34 -9.87
CA ALA A 654 -8.85 13.28 -10.93
C ALA A 654 -7.78 12.74 -11.89
N THR A 655 -6.94 11.79 -11.44
CA THR A 655 -5.92 11.14 -12.27
C THR A 655 -6.44 9.89 -13.00
N MET A 656 -7.70 9.52 -12.78
CA MET A 656 -8.37 8.34 -13.34
C MET A 656 -9.53 8.70 -14.27
N ASN A 657 -9.75 10.00 -14.55
CA ASN A 657 -10.90 10.50 -15.31
C ASN A 657 -12.27 10.07 -14.71
N LEU A 658 -12.38 10.02 -13.37
CA LEU A 658 -13.66 9.69 -12.72
C LEU A 658 -14.67 10.83 -12.89
N SER A 659 -15.88 10.47 -13.33
CA SER A 659 -17.06 11.35 -13.21
C SER A 659 -17.48 11.52 -11.74
N GLU A 660 -18.28 12.56 -11.47
CA GLU A 660 -18.80 12.83 -10.13
C GLU A 660 -19.64 11.65 -9.58
N ALA A 661 -20.47 11.03 -10.44
CA ALA A 661 -21.25 9.85 -10.09
C ALA A 661 -20.38 8.64 -9.74
N GLN A 662 -19.33 8.38 -10.54
CA GLN A 662 -18.37 7.31 -10.23
C GLN A 662 -17.60 7.59 -8.93
N SER A 663 -17.19 8.85 -8.70
CA SER A 663 -16.55 9.27 -7.46
C SER A 663 -17.46 9.05 -6.23
N ARG A 664 -18.75 9.40 -6.32
CA ARG A 664 -19.73 9.06 -5.26
C ARG A 664 -19.86 7.56 -5.07
N HIS A 665 -19.87 6.78 -6.15
CA HIS A 665 -20.00 5.33 -6.10
C HIS A 665 -18.84 4.65 -5.37
N VAL A 666 -17.61 5.16 -5.51
CA VAL A 666 -16.41 4.66 -4.81
C VAL A 666 -16.64 4.59 -3.29
N VAL A 667 -17.43 5.50 -2.70
CA VAL A 667 -17.76 5.50 -1.25
C VAL A 667 -18.53 4.24 -0.83
N THR A 668 -19.25 3.62 -1.76
CA THR A 668 -20.16 2.49 -1.50
C THR A 668 -19.59 1.14 -1.95
N LEU A 669 -18.39 1.11 -2.55
CA LEU A 669 -17.77 -0.12 -3.01
C LEU A 669 -17.63 -1.14 -1.85
N PRO A 670 -18.14 -2.37 -2.02
CA PRO A 670 -17.87 -3.47 -1.10
C PRO A 670 -16.36 -3.80 -1.02
N PRO A 671 -15.90 -4.40 0.09
CA PRO A 671 -14.55 -4.95 0.17
C PRO A 671 -14.23 -5.89 -0.99
N GLY A 672 -13.00 -5.82 -1.50
CA GLY A 672 -12.57 -6.62 -2.66
C GLY A 672 -13.09 -6.12 -4.01
N ARG A 673 -13.77 -4.97 -4.06
CA ARG A 673 -14.10 -4.28 -5.32
C ARG A 673 -13.35 -2.95 -5.41
N ALA A 674 -12.93 -2.60 -6.62
CA ALA A 674 -12.19 -1.37 -6.88
C ALA A 674 -12.51 -0.79 -8.27
N ALA A 675 -12.37 0.52 -8.39
CA ALA A 675 -12.19 1.17 -9.70
C ALA A 675 -10.73 1.05 -10.11
N VAL A 676 -10.46 0.63 -11.34
CA VAL A 676 -9.10 0.43 -11.85
C VAL A 676 -8.91 1.23 -13.13
N PHE A 677 -7.79 1.92 -13.20
CA PHE A 677 -7.38 2.72 -14.35
C PHE A 677 -5.92 2.41 -14.68
N THR A 678 -5.63 2.12 -15.94
CA THR A 678 -4.26 2.04 -16.45
C THR A 678 -4.04 3.09 -17.52
N ASP A 679 -2.79 3.41 -17.78
CA ASP A 679 -2.45 4.32 -18.86
C ASP A 679 -2.98 3.83 -20.21
N GLY A 680 -3.48 4.78 -21.01
CA GLY A 680 -4.13 4.49 -22.29
C GLY A 680 -5.66 4.39 -22.22
N MET A 681 -6.25 4.16 -21.03
CA MET A 681 -7.71 4.08 -20.89
C MET A 681 -8.39 5.45 -21.00
N ASP A 682 -9.58 5.51 -21.60
CA ASP A 682 -10.47 6.67 -21.53
C ASP A 682 -11.10 6.79 -20.13
N ARG A 683 -11.65 5.68 -19.61
CA ARG A 683 -12.36 5.64 -18.32
C ARG A 683 -12.01 4.39 -17.50
N PRO A 684 -12.21 4.44 -16.17
CA PRO A 684 -11.87 3.32 -15.31
C PRO A 684 -12.87 2.16 -15.45
N LEU A 685 -12.35 0.96 -15.25
CA LEU A 685 -13.11 -0.28 -15.12
C LEU A 685 -13.48 -0.53 -13.66
N ARG A 686 -14.58 -1.22 -13.41
CA ARG A 686 -14.93 -1.72 -12.07
C ARG A 686 -14.58 -3.20 -11.96
N LEU A 687 -13.67 -3.54 -11.05
CA LEU A 687 -13.19 -4.91 -10.89
C LEU A 687 -13.57 -5.53 -9.54
N ARG A 688 -13.76 -6.85 -9.55
CA ARG A 688 -13.73 -7.73 -8.37
C ARG A 688 -12.36 -8.38 -8.27
N MET A 689 -11.69 -8.16 -7.14
CA MET A 689 -10.36 -8.67 -6.84
C MET A 689 -10.42 -10.09 -6.26
N PRO A 690 -9.53 -11.00 -6.66
CA PRO A 690 -9.42 -12.32 -6.05
C PRO A 690 -8.93 -12.26 -4.60
N LEU A 691 -9.56 -13.03 -3.70
CA LEU A 691 -9.21 -13.05 -2.27
C LEU A 691 -8.06 -14.01 -1.95
N ASN A 692 -8.07 -15.24 -2.49
CA ASN A 692 -7.06 -16.31 -2.34
C ASN A 692 -6.41 -16.45 -0.94
N GLU A 693 -7.16 -16.24 0.15
CA GLU A 693 -6.67 -16.35 1.54
C GLU A 693 -6.39 -17.79 1.96
N ALA A 694 -7.12 -18.77 1.40
CA ALA A 694 -6.95 -20.18 1.75
C ALA A 694 -5.57 -20.76 1.35
N ALA A 695 -4.85 -20.09 0.45
CA ALA A 695 -3.50 -20.47 0.04
C ALA A 695 -2.40 -19.81 0.90
N GLU A 696 -2.75 -18.90 1.81
CA GLU A 696 -1.79 -18.19 2.64
C GLU A 696 -1.21 -19.10 3.75
N ASP A 697 0.13 -19.12 3.88
CA ASP A 697 0.84 -19.95 4.87
C ASP A 697 2.23 -19.37 5.16
N THR A 698 2.69 -19.48 6.41
CA THR A 698 4.01 -19.04 6.86
C THR A 698 5.01 -20.18 7.03
N ALA A 699 4.59 -21.45 6.90
CA ALA A 699 5.44 -22.62 7.15
C ALA A 699 6.71 -22.68 6.28
N ARG A 700 6.69 -22.05 5.11
CA ARG A 700 7.81 -22.01 4.14
C ARG A 700 8.64 -20.72 4.19
N VAL A 701 8.35 -19.83 5.13
CA VAL A 701 9.10 -18.58 5.29
C VAL A 701 10.55 -18.87 5.66
N SER A 702 11.48 -18.24 4.94
CA SER A 702 12.89 -18.20 5.33
C SER A 702 13.13 -17.02 6.27
N LYS A 703 13.74 -17.28 7.43
CA LYS A 703 14.29 -16.26 8.33
C LYS A 703 15.79 -16.00 8.12
N SER A 704 16.34 -16.53 7.03
CA SER A 704 17.76 -16.42 6.71
C SER A 704 17.96 -15.39 5.60
N PRO A 705 18.19 -14.10 5.94
CA PRO A 705 18.47 -13.07 4.95
C PRO A 705 19.75 -13.40 4.16
N PRO A 706 19.82 -13.02 2.88
CA PRO A 706 21.05 -13.13 2.11
C PRO A 706 22.08 -12.12 2.65
N VAL A 707 23.20 -12.64 3.15
CA VAL A 707 24.30 -11.84 3.72
C VAL A 707 25.51 -11.89 2.78
N ALA A 708 26.11 -10.73 2.51
CA ALA A 708 27.30 -10.60 1.67
C ALA A 708 28.59 -10.95 2.43
N ALA A 709 28.62 -10.71 3.74
CA ALA A 709 29.79 -10.91 4.57
C ALA A 709 29.47 -11.15 6.05
N ARG A 710 30.50 -11.47 6.83
CA ARG A 710 30.44 -11.49 8.31
C ARG A 710 30.35 -10.05 8.83
N ARG A 711 29.70 -9.86 9.98
CA ARG A 711 29.58 -8.55 10.65
C ARG A 711 30.91 -7.87 11.00
N SER A 712 31.99 -8.64 11.15
CA SER A 712 33.32 -8.14 11.52
C SER A 712 34.40 -9.08 11.00
N ALA A 713 35.58 -8.53 10.70
CA ALA A 713 36.77 -9.32 10.40
C ALA A 713 37.23 -10.19 11.59
N ALA A 714 36.83 -9.85 12.82
CA ALA A 714 37.10 -10.65 14.01
C ALA A 714 36.13 -11.83 14.21
N CYS A 715 35.05 -11.91 13.44
CA CYS A 715 34.13 -13.04 13.52
C CYS A 715 34.87 -14.32 13.12
N GLY A 716 34.95 -15.30 14.01
CA GLY A 716 35.69 -16.51 13.74
C GLY A 716 34.92 -17.55 12.90
N ARG A 717 35.37 -18.80 12.98
CA ARG A 717 35.00 -19.88 12.05
C ARG A 717 33.55 -20.32 12.22
N LEU A 718 33.01 -20.28 13.45
CA LEU A 718 31.65 -20.75 13.71
C LEU A 718 30.64 -19.78 13.11
N CYS A 719 30.91 -18.49 13.24
CA CYS A 719 30.13 -17.44 12.59
C CYS A 719 30.21 -17.50 11.05
N ALA A 720 31.33 -17.96 10.49
CA ALA A 720 31.48 -18.16 9.04
C ALA A 720 30.66 -19.35 8.52
N ALA A 721 30.50 -20.41 9.33
CA ALA A 721 29.68 -21.57 8.98
C ALA A 721 28.17 -21.30 9.14
N SER A 722 27.79 -20.54 10.17
CA SER A 722 26.42 -20.10 10.40
C SER A 722 26.44 -18.70 11.03
N PRO A 723 25.81 -17.69 10.41
CA PRO A 723 25.67 -16.36 10.99
C PRO A 723 25.08 -16.41 12.41
N CYS A 724 25.51 -15.48 13.27
CA CYS A 724 25.00 -15.43 14.64
C CYS A 724 23.60 -14.81 14.64
N THR A 725 22.72 -15.31 15.50
CA THR A 725 21.41 -14.67 15.72
C THR A 725 21.56 -13.39 16.52
N LEU A 726 20.57 -12.50 16.43
CA LEU A 726 20.56 -11.24 17.17
C LEU A 726 20.64 -11.46 18.69
N GLY A 727 19.91 -12.43 19.23
CA GLY A 727 19.93 -12.78 20.65
C GLY A 727 21.31 -13.26 21.10
N ARG A 728 22.01 -14.07 20.29
CA ARG A 728 23.39 -14.50 20.60
C ARG A 728 24.36 -13.33 20.59
N ILE A 729 24.22 -12.42 19.62
CA ILE A 729 25.04 -11.20 19.58
C ILE A 729 24.78 -10.34 20.82
N GLY A 730 23.51 -10.14 21.19
CA GLY A 730 23.11 -9.40 22.39
C GLY A 730 23.72 -9.99 23.66
N GLU A 731 23.60 -11.30 23.85
CA GLU A 731 24.17 -12.02 24.99
C GLU A 731 25.70 -11.93 25.03
N ALA A 732 26.35 -12.16 23.89
CA ALA A 732 27.81 -12.05 23.78
C ALA A 732 28.31 -10.64 24.14
N VAL A 733 27.66 -9.60 23.62
CA VAL A 733 27.99 -8.19 23.88
C VAL A 733 27.78 -7.85 25.34
N HIS A 734 26.59 -8.18 25.89
CA HIS A 734 26.26 -7.91 27.28
C HIS A 734 27.29 -8.52 28.22
N ARG A 735 27.58 -9.81 28.04
CA ARG A 735 28.54 -10.52 28.89
C ARG A 735 29.96 -10.02 28.72
N ALA A 736 30.36 -9.68 27.49
CA ALA A 736 31.71 -9.18 27.23
C ALA A 736 31.97 -7.82 27.88
N ASP A 737 31.01 -6.89 27.79
CA ASP A 737 31.15 -5.54 28.35
C ASP A 737 31.01 -5.52 29.89
N HIS A 738 30.39 -6.55 30.48
CA HIS A 738 30.28 -6.73 31.93
C HIS A 738 31.43 -7.56 32.55
N ASP A 739 32.30 -8.17 31.75
CA ASP A 739 33.51 -8.86 32.24
C ASP A 739 34.73 -7.92 32.16
N PRO A 740 35.12 -7.25 33.27
CA PRO A 740 36.23 -6.31 33.24
C PRO A 740 37.58 -6.99 32.99
N LYS A 741 37.74 -8.30 33.27
CA LYS A 741 38.98 -9.02 32.94
C LYS A 741 39.09 -9.23 31.43
N LEU A 742 38.00 -9.62 30.77
CA LEU A 742 37.95 -9.76 29.32
C LEU A 742 38.21 -8.43 28.61
N VAL A 743 37.55 -7.35 29.07
CA VAL A 743 37.78 -5.99 28.55
C VAL A 743 39.25 -5.60 28.70
N LEU A 744 39.81 -5.71 29.91
CA LEU A 744 41.19 -5.31 30.17
C LEU A 744 42.20 -6.12 29.35
N TRP A 745 41.99 -7.42 29.21
CA TRP A 745 42.86 -8.28 28.41
C TRP A 745 42.91 -7.84 26.95
N LEU A 746 41.76 -7.67 26.31
CA LEU A 746 41.68 -7.37 24.88
C LEU A 746 42.09 -5.93 24.54
N GLU A 747 41.84 -4.97 25.44
CA GLU A 747 42.37 -3.61 25.33
C GLU A 747 43.91 -3.62 25.42
N LEU A 748 44.49 -4.30 26.42
CA LEU A 748 45.95 -4.40 26.56
C LEU A 748 46.59 -5.24 25.46
N LEU A 749 45.89 -6.24 24.91
CA LEU A 749 46.31 -6.97 23.73
C LEU A 749 46.47 -6.00 22.56
N THR A 750 45.46 -5.19 22.28
CA THR A 750 45.49 -4.15 21.23
C THR A 750 46.65 -3.18 21.47
N VAL A 751 46.76 -2.62 22.67
CA VAL A 751 47.82 -1.66 23.03
C VAL A 751 49.22 -2.26 22.90
N SER A 752 49.41 -3.52 23.29
CA SER A 752 50.73 -4.18 23.20
C SER A 752 51.23 -4.24 21.75
N HIS A 753 50.36 -4.51 20.79
CA HIS A 753 50.70 -4.56 19.37
C HIS A 753 51.01 -3.17 18.82
N LEU A 754 50.15 -2.19 19.12
CA LEU A 754 50.36 -0.79 18.69
C LEU A 754 51.63 -0.16 19.27
N THR A 755 52.09 -0.66 20.42
CA THR A 755 53.29 -0.15 21.11
C THR A 755 54.53 -1.03 20.97
N GLY A 756 54.46 -2.13 20.21
CA GLY A 756 55.60 -3.02 19.97
C GLY A 756 56.06 -3.77 21.22
N ARG A 757 55.15 -4.05 22.14
CA ARG A 757 55.41 -4.73 23.41
C ARG A 757 54.85 -6.15 23.39
N ARG A 758 55.37 -7.00 24.28
CA ARG A 758 54.92 -8.39 24.35
C ARG A 758 53.47 -8.43 24.82
N ALA A 759 52.66 -9.25 24.13
CA ALA A 759 51.25 -9.41 24.41
C ALA A 759 51.00 -9.90 25.84
N PRO A 760 49.91 -9.45 26.49
CA PRO A 760 49.51 -9.97 27.80
C PRO A 760 49.15 -11.46 27.69
N GLU A 761 49.74 -12.28 28.56
CA GLU A 761 49.49 -13.72 28.64
C GLU A 761 48.56 -14.02 29.82
N PRO A 762 47.28 -14.38 29.59
CA PRO A 762 46.38 -14.62 30.70
C PRO A 762 46.68 -15.93 31.45
N ASP A 763 46.37 -15.94 32.74
CA ASP A 763 46.39 -17.14 33.58
C ASP A 763 45.51 -18.25 32.99
N GLN A 764 46.05 -19.47 32.93
CA GLN A 764 45.35 -20.65 32.43
C GLN A 764 44.10 -21.00 33.26
N GLY A 765 44.11 -20.72 34.56
CA GLY A 765 42.94 -20.91 35.44
C GLY A 765 41.77 -20.01 35.04
N TRP A 766 42.04 -18.73 34.77
CA TRP A 766 41.07 -17.78 34.27
C TRP A 766 40.57 -18.14 32.87
N LEU A 767 41.45 -18.53 31.94
CA LEU A 767 41.04 -18.97 30.61
C LEU A 767 40.11 -20.20 30.69
N ALA A 768 40.44 -21.18 31.53
CA ALA A 768 39.58 -22.34 31.77
C ALA A 768 38.24 -21.96 32.45
N SER A 769 38.23 -20.94 33.31
CA SER A 769 36.98 -20.39 33.85
C SER A 769 36.14 -19.73 32.76
N LEU A 770 36.76 -18.92 31.90
CA LEU A 770 36.09 -18.20 30.83
C LEU A 770 35.45 -19.16 29.83
N ARG A 771 36.15 -20.21 29.40
CA ARG A 771 35.60 -21.27 28.52
C ARG A 771 34.45 -22.05 29.14
N ARG A 772 34.39 -22.17 30.48
CA ARG A 772 33.27 -22.81 31.17
C ARG A 772 32.07 -21.88 31.32
N SER A 773 32.32 -20.57 31.40
CA SER A 773 31.26 -19.59 31.53
C SER A 773 30.51 -19.38 30.22
N PHE A 774 31.15 -19.49 29.06
CA PHE A 774 30.55 -19.24 27.75
C PHE A 774 30.41 -20.54 26.94
N ASP A 775 29.38 -20.65 26.10
CA ASP A 775 29.46 -21.58 24.96
C ASP A 775 30.47 -21.07 23.91
N GLU A 776 30.99 -21.97 23.09
CA GLU A 776 32.09 -21.67 22.14
C GLU A 776 31.74 -20.52 21.18
N GLN A 777 30.52 -20.51 20.65
CA GLN A 777 30.11 -19.51 19.65
C GLN A 777 29.84 -18.14 20.29
N THR A 778 29.25 -18.09 21.48
CA THR A 778 29.08 -16.84 22.23
C THR A 778 30.42 -16.27 22.67
N LEU A 779 31.39 -17.11 23.08
CA LEU A 779 32.74 -16.65 23.41
C LEU A 779 33.47 -16.07 22.21
N GLU A 780 33.43 -16.76 21.06
CA GLU A 780 33.99 -16.26 19.79
C GLU A 780 33.37 -14.90 19.42
N CYS A 781 32.04 -14.77 19.56
CA CYS A 781 31.31 -13.55 19.30
C CYS A 781 31.65 -12.41 20.28
N ALA A 782 31.86 -12.72 21.57
CA ALA A 782 32.23 -11.78 22.62
C ALA A 782 33.64 -11.21 22.40
N VAL A 783 34.60 -12.08 22.06
CA VAL A 783 35.97 -11.66 21.71
C VAL A 783 35.97 -10.81 20.45
N ALA A 784 35.23 -11.23 19.42
CA ALA A 784 35.12 -10.48 18.18
C ALA A 784 34.57 -9.06 18.40
N HIS A 785 33.50 -8.93 19.20
CA HIS A 785 32.94 -7.63 19.59
C HIS A 785 33.97 -6.74 20.29
N ARG A 786 34.66 -7.28 21.30
CA ARG A 786 35.62 -6.50 22.09
C ARG A 786 36.85 -6.06 21.31
N ILE A 787 37.36 -6.90 20.41
CA ILE A 787 38.49 -6.56 19.53
C ILE A 787 38.06 -5.48 18.53
N GLN A 788 36.91 -5.66 17.89
CA GLN A 788 36.36 -4.67 16.97
C GLN A 788 36.20 -3.31 17.66
N ALA A 789 35.57 -3.28 18.84
CA ALA A 789 35.38 -2.06 19.63
C ALA A 789 36.73 -1.40 20.05
N ALA A 790 37.73 -2.20 20.42
CA ALA A 790 39.05 -1.70 20.81
C ALA A 790 39.79 -1.04 19.62
N VAL A 791 39.66 -1.61 18.41
CA VAL A 791 40.23 -1.06 17.19
C VAL A 791 39.45 0.17 16.71
N ASP A 792 38.10 0.13 16.75
CA ASP A 792 37.25 1.26 16.34
C ASP A 792 37.54 2.52 17.17
N ALA A 793 37.74 2.37 18.48
CA ALA A 793 38.13 3.48 19.35
C ALA A 793 39.48 4.13 18.99
N ARG A 794 40.30 3.45 18.18
CA ARG A 794 41.66 3.86 17.76
C ARG A 794 41.79 3.94 16.24
N TYR A 795 40.68 3.89 15.53
CA TYR A 795 40.64 3.62 14.09
C TYR A 795 41.50 4.60 13.28
N ALA A 796 41.32 5.91 13.50
CA ALA A 796 42.01 6.95 12.74
C ALA A 796 43.54 6.83 12.82
N GLY A 797 44.08 6.58 14.00
CA GLY A 797 45.51 6.44 14.23
C GLY A 797 46.10 5.12 13.74
N ILE A 798 45.33 4.04 13.78
CA ILE A 798 45.72 2.76 13.19
C ILE A 798 45.76 2.86 11.67
N ALA A 799 44.70 3.43 11.09
CA ALA A 799 44.49 3.52 9.64
C ALA A 799 45.54 4.38 8.92
N GLU A 800 46.25 5.27 9.64
CA GLU A 800 47.36 6.05 9.07
C GLU A 800 48.56 5.17 8.65
N TYR A 801 48.79 4.04 9.35
CA TYR A 801 49.99 3.21 9.15
C TYR A 801 49.69 1.74 8.82
N ASN A 802 48.50 1.25 9.16
CA ASN A 802 48.12 -0.15 9.06
C ASN A 802 46.68 -0.29 8.56
N ALA A 803 46.40 -1.39 7.83
CA ALA A 803 45.03 -1.75 7.47
C ALA A 803 44.26 -2.22 8.72
N PRO A 804 43.23 -1.48 9.20
CA PRO A 804 42.55 -1.82 10.44
C PRO A 804 41.84 -3.18 10.39
N GLY A 805 41.25 -3.54 9.25
CA GLY A 805 40.59 -4.84 9.06
C GLY A 805 41.54 -6.03 9.21
N GLU A 806 42.77 -5.91 8.68
CA GLU A 806 43.80 -6.93 8.86
C GLU A 806 44.27 -7.00 10.31
N PHE A 807 44.38 -5.85 10.98
CA PHE A 807 44.76 -5.79 12.38
C PHE A 807 43.71 -6.43 13.29
N VAL A 808 42.42 -6.18 13.02
CA VAL A 808 41.30 -6.85 13.70
C VAL A 808 41.38 -8.37 13.54
N ALA A 809 41.59 -8.85 12.31
CA ALA A 809 41.73 -10.28 12.04
C ALA A 809 42.94 -10.90 12.76
N HIS A 810 44.06 -10.17 12.80
CA HIS A 810 45.27 -10.59 13.52
C HIS A 810 45.05 -10.72 15.02
N LEU A 811 44.49 -9.68 15.65
CA LEU A 811 44.19 -9.68 17.08
C LEU A 811 43.21 -10.80 17.44
N ALA A 812 42.19 -11.03 16.60
CA ALA A 812 41.24 -12.12 16.77
C ALA A 812 41.94 -13.48 16.70
N GLY A 813 42.79 -13.71 15.70
CA GLY A 813 43.58 -14.93 15.60
C GLY A 813 44.49 -15.15 16.81
N SER A 814 45.14 -14.10 17.32
CA SER A 814 45.99 -14.17 18.52
C SER A 814 45.19 -14.50 19.78
N ALA A 815 44.02 -13.87 19.94
CA ALA A 815 43.12 -14.13 21.06
C ALA A 815 42.58 -15.56 21.01
N THR A 816 42.18 -16.06 19.84
CA THR A 816 41.71 -17.44 19.64
C THR A 816 42.80 -18.47 19.96
N ARG A 817 44.04 -18.30 19.49
CA ARG A 817 45.15 -19.19 19.84
C ARG A 817 45.41 -19.23 21.35
N THR A 818 45.46 -18.05 21.98
CA THR A 818 45.59 -17.94 23.44
C THR A 818 44.43 -18.65 24.15
N LEU A 819 43.21 -18.46 23.65
CA LEU A 819 42.01 -19.15 24.12
C LEU A 819 42.00 -20.65 23.81
N ASN A 820 42.92 -21.19 23.01
CA ASN A 820 43.07 -22.63 22.80
C ASN A 820 44.26 -23.22 23.59
N GLY A 821 44.98 -22.39 24.36
CA GLY A 821 46.19 -22.81 25.07
C GLY A 821 47.44 -22.81 24.19
N GLU A 822 47.35 -22.26 22.98
CA GLU A 822 48.48 -22.08 22.07
C GLU A 822 49.13 -20.70 22.28
N PRO A 823 50.42 -20.53 21.93
CA PRO A 823 51.05 -19.22 21.94
C PRO A 823 50.27 -18.21 21.08
N GLY A 824 49.93 -17.05 21.67
CA GLY A 824 49.11 -16.02 21.04
C GLY A 824 49.72 -15.47 19.75
N CYS A 825 50.84 -14.77 19.83
CA CYS A 825 51.52 -14.20 18.66
C CYS A 825 53.05 -14.29 18.76
N ALA A 826 53.74 -14.20 17.62
CA ALA A 826 55.19 -14.27 17.56
C ALA A 826 55.79 -12.90 17.89
N PHE A 827 56.57 -12.77 18.96
CA PHE A 827 57.19 -11.51 19.36
C PHE A 827 58.61 -11.37 18.77
N PRO A 828 59.03 -10.19 18.24
CA PRO A 828 58.31 -8.91 18.20
C PRO A 828 57.46 -8.68 16.94
N GLU A 829 56.26 -8.11 17.12
CA GLU A 829 55.36 -7.76 16.02
C GLU A 829 55.49 -6.29 15.62
N VAL A 830 56.57 -5.98 14.91
CA VAL A 830 56.92 -4.60 14.54
C VAL A 830 55.97 -3.97 13.51
N ARG A 831 55.21 -4.79 12.78
CA ARG A 831 54.29 -4.34 11.73
C ARG A 831 53.20 -3.42 12.27
N TRP A 832 52.58 -3.81 13.39
CA TRP A 832 51.38 -3.17 13.93
C TRP A 832 51.63 -1.90 14.73
N GLN A 833 52.89 -1.54 14.93
CA GLN A 833 53.25 -0.32 15.64
C GLN A 833 52.65 0.90 14.93
N ALA A 834 52.08 1.84 15.70
CA ALA A 834 51.39 3.02 15.19
C ALA A 834 51.59 4.25 16.09
N GLY A 835 51.33 5.43 15.55
CA GLY A 835 51.42 6.68 16.29
C GLY A 835 52.83 6.95 16.83
N THR A 836 52.90 7.49 18.05
CA THR A 836 54.17 7.74 18.77
C THR A 836 55.07 6.52 18.98
N TYR A 837 54.52 5.32 18.76
CA TYR A 837 55.22 4.06 18.93
C TYR A 837 55.55 3.38 17.61
N ARG A 838 55.26 3.99 16.44
CA ARG A 838 55.49 3.40 15.11
C ARG A 838 56.89 2.80 14.92
N TRP A 839 57.90 3.44 15.52
CA TRP A 839 59.30 3.05 15.44
C TRP A 839 59.89 2.72 16.81
N PHE A 840 59.07 2.18 17.72
CA PHE A 840 59.51 1.86 19.08
C PHE A 840 60.62 0.80 19.10
N ASP A 841 60.56 -0.20 18.21
CA ASP A 841 61.61 -1.22 18.10
C ASP A 841 62.95 -0.63 17.66
N VAL A 842 62.91 0.31 16.71
CA VAL A 842 64.09 1.03 16.20
C VAL A 842 64.67 1.94 17.28
N LYS A 843 63.82 2.73 17.94
CA LYS A 843 64.21 3.58 19.08
C LYS A 843 64.88 2.77 20.19
N ARG A 844 64.42 1.55 20.45
CA ARG A 844 65.04 0.65 21.43
C ARG A 844 66.39 0.09 20.94
N ALA A 845 66.51 -0.22 19.65
CA ALA A 845 67.74 -0.74 19.05
C ALA A 845 68.85 0.33 18.98
N LEU A 846 68.49 1.59 18.73
CA LEU A 846 69.40 2.73 18.64
C LEU A 846 69.84 3.30 20.01
N LYS A 847 69.21 2.88 21.11
CA LYS A 847 69.66 3.31 22.45
C LYS A 847 71.08 2.78 22.73
N PRO A 848 71.93 3.56 23.41
CA PRO A 848 73.29 3.15 23.70
C PRO A 848 73.34 1.80 24.43
N ARG A 849 74.17 0.89 23.92
CA ARG A 849 74.60 -0.34 24.59
C ARG A 849 76.13 -0.31 24.64
N GLU A 850 76.74 -1.04 25.58
CA GLU A 850 78.20 -1.13 25.69
C GLU A 850 78.83 -1.52 24.33
N GLY A 851 79.65 -0.63 23.76
CA GLY A 851 80.33 -0.78 22.46
C GLY A 851 80.54 0.57 21.72
N PRO A 852 81.43 0.64 20.71
CA PRO A 852 81.69 1.85 19.94
C PRO A 852 80.48 2.27 19.08
N ASP A 853 80.24 3.59 18.98
CA ASP A 853 79.10 4.22 18.29
C ASP A 853 79.50 4.78 16.90
N ASP A 854 80.64 4.36 16.36
CA ASP A 854 81.29 5.01 15.20
C ASP A 854 80.69 4.58 13.83
N ALA A 855 79.58 3.85 13.83
CA ALA A 855 78.96 3.29 12.62
C ALA A 855 77.42 3.22 12.74
N PRO A 856 76.69 3.23 11.60
CA PRO A 856 75.24 3.06 11.59
C PRO A 856 74.83 1.68 12.14
N HIS A 857 73.60 1.55 12.64
CA HIS A 857 73.12 0.28 13.15
C HIS A 857 73.04 -0.80 12.04
N PRO A 858 73.45 -2.06 12.27
CA PRO A 858 73.44 -3.11 11.23
C PRO A 858 72.06 -3.38 10.60
N ALA A 859 70.99 -3.01 11.29
CA ALA A 859 69.62 -3.18 10.84
C ALA A 859 69.06 -1.99 10.02
N THR A 860 69.85 -0.95 9.74
CA THR A 860 69.38 0.26 9.03
C THR A 860 68.71 -0.07 7.69
N GLU A 861 69.29 -0.96 6.88
CA GLU A 861 68.67 -1.38 5.61
C GLU A 861 67.31 -2.06 5.82
N SER A 862 67.17 -2.85 6.89
CA SER A 862 65.88 -3.49 7.22
C SER A 862 64.81 -2.50 7.66
N TRP A 863 65.21 -1.37 8.24
CA TRP A 863 64.29 -0.29 8.60
C TRP A 863 63.90 0.55 7.38
N ALA A 864 64.84 0.79 6.46
CA ALA A 864 64.56 1.43 5.17
C ALA A 864 63.54 0.62 4.36
N ALA A 865 63.67 -0.71 4.34
CA ALA A 865 62.69 -1.60 3.70
C ALA A 865 61.28 -1.52 4.33
N ARG A 866 61.15 -1.02 5.56
CA ARG A 866 59.86 -0.75 6.24
C ARG A 866 59.35 0.68 6.02
N GLY A 867 60.08 1.51 5.28
CA GLY A 867 59.78 2.93 5.05
C GLY A 867 60.44 3.91 6.02
N LEU A 868 61.41 3.47 6.83
CA LEU A 868 62.20 4.35 7.71
C LEU A 868 63.61 4.54 7.15
N GLU A 869 63.82 5.63 6.42
CA GLU A 869 65.14 6.05 5.97
C GLU A 869 65.83 6.88 7.05
N LEU A 870 67.03 6.44 7.45
CA LEU A 870 67.93 7.14 8.38
C LEU A 870 69.30 7.28 7.71
N SER A 871 69.75 8.51 7.56
CA SER A 871 71.01 8.90 6.91
C SER A 871 72.19 9.08 7.88
N GLY A 872 71.93 9.07 9.19
CA GLY A 872 72.96 9.18 10.23
C GLY A 872 74.08 8.14 10.10
N ARG A 873 75.33 8.59 10.24
CA ARG A 873 76.56 7.79 10.12
C ARG A 873 76.96 7.07 11.41
N THR A 874 76.31 7.42 12.51
CA THR A 874 76.46 6.80 13.85
C THR A 874 75.09 6.45 14.40
N ARG A 875 74.98 5.59 15.42
CA ARG A 875 73.66 5.28 16.01
C ARG A 875 73.11 6.50 16.75
N ALA A 876 73.97 7.33 17.34
CA ALA A 876 73.57 8.61 17.91
C ALA A 876 72.94 9.55 16.87
N GLU A 877 73.54 9.70 15.69
CA GLU A 877 72.97 10.50 14.60
C GLU A 877 71.64 9.93 14.11
N GLN A 878 71.56 8.60 13.93
CA GLN A 878 70.32 7.92 13.54
C GLN A 878 69.21 8.07 14.58
N LEU A 879 69.56 8.07 15.89
CA LEU A 879 68.61 8.28 16.97
C LEU A 879 68.11 9.72 16.98
N ALA A 880 68.98 10.71 16.75
CA ALA A 880 68.59 12.11 16.66
C ALA A 880 67.65 12.34 15.47
N GLU A 881 67.98 11.79 14.30
CA GLU A 881 67.14 11.85 13.10
C GLU A 881 65.77 11.19 13.32
N LEU A 882 65.72 10.04 14.00
CA LEU A 882 64.46 9.40 14.37
C LEU A 882 63.63 10.26 15.33
N LEU A 883 64.27 10.87 16.34
CA LEU A 883 63.57 11.66 17.36
C LEU A 883 63.03 12.99 16.83
N ASP A 884 63.62 13.54 15.75
CA ASP A 884 63.14 14.76 15.09
C ASP A 884 61.88 14.54 14.24
N ARG A 885 61.63 13.28 13.84
CA ARG A 885 60.44 12.93 13.05
C ARG A 885 59.13 13.20 13.82
N PRO A 886 58.10 13.79 13.17
CA PRO A 886 56.81 14.08 13.79
C PRO A 886 56.18 12.90 14.53
N GLU A 887 56.34 11.69 13.98
CA GLU A 887 55.84 10.44 14.54
C GLU A 887 56.46 10.10 15.90
N CYS A 888 57.53 10.77 16.34
CA CYS A 888 58.19 10.50 17.63
C CYS A 888 57.86 11.50 18.74
N TRP A 889 57.29 12.67 18.42
CA TRP A 889 57.01 13.74 19.38
C TRP A 889 55.58 14.30 19.33
N ARG A 890 54.82 14.07 18.26
CA ARG A 890 53.41 14.49 18.18
C ARG A 890 52.60 13.69 19.19
N ASP A 891 51.89 14.37 20.11
CA ASP A 891 51.09 13.67 21.11
C ASP A 891 49.97 12.87 20.43
N ASP A 892 49.96 11.56 20.64
CA ASP A 892 49.05 10.62 19.99
C ASP A 892 48.44 9.65 20.99
N ASP A 893 48.01 10.22 22.11
CA ASP A 893 47.29 9.48 23.15
C ASP A 893 46.01 8.84 22.60
N ALA A 894 45.43 9.34 21.50
CA ALA A 894 44.25 8.75 20.85
C ALA A 894 44.53 7.38 20.22
N THR A 895 45.68 7.19 19.55
CA THR A 895 46.04 5.89 18.97
C THR A 895 46.24 4.81 20.03
N VAL A 896 46.72 5.19 21.22
CA VAL A 896 47.03 4.22 22.29
C VAL A 896 45.86 4.04 23.26
N LEU A 897 45.27 5.13 23.75
CA LEU A 897 44.21 5.10 24.75
C LEU A 897 42.80 5.06 24.15
N GLY A 898 42.69 5.24 22.83
CA GLY A 898 41.42 5.46 22.13
C GLY A 898 40.97 6.91 22.21
N THR A 899 39.87 7.24 21.53
CA THR A 899 39.29 8.60 21.48
C THR A 899 38.32 8.89 22.64
N VAL A 900 37.74 7.85 23.25
CA VAL A 900 36.74 8.00 24.33
C VAL A 900 37.42 8.24 25.69
N ARG A 901 36.84 9.13 26.51
CA ARG A 901 37.29 9.42 27.88
C ARG A 901 36.09 9.37 28.86
N PRO A 902 36.19 8.73 30.04
CA PRO A 902 37.31 7.91 30.52
C PRO A 902 37.53 6.66 29.64
N THR A 903 38.75 6.14 29.60
CA THR A 903 39.09 5.01 28.73
C THR A 903 38.45 3.72 29.24
N LEU A 904 38.21 2.75 28.35
CA LEU A 904 37.71 1.43 28.77
C LEU A 904 38.70 0.69 29.68
N ILE A 905 40.00 0.93 29.50
CA ILE A 905 41.05 0.44 30.41
C ILE A 905 40.84 1.01 31.81
N ASP A 906 40.64 2.33 31.95
CA ASP A 906 40.42 2.96 33.25
C ASP A 906 39.16 2.42 33.94
N ILE A 907 38.07 2.25 33.18
CA ILE A 907 36.81 1.70 33.69
C ILE A 907 37.03 0.27 34.18
N ALA A 908 37.68 -0.59 33.40
CA ALA A 908 37.94 -1.98 33.77
C ALA A 908 38.87 -2.08 35.00
N VAL A 909 39.94 -1.27 35.03
CA VAL A 909 40.89 -1.21 36.15
C VAL A 909 40.22 -0.79 37.45
N ARG A 910 39.34 0.23 37.42
CA ARG A 910 38.56 0.68 38.59
C ARG A 910 37.58 -0.37 39.10
N LYS A 911 37.03 -1.21 38.21
CA LYS A 911 36.17 -2.35 38.60
C LYS A 911 36.95 -3.50 39.24
N LEU A 912 38.22 -3.69 38.85
CA LEU A 912 39.06 -4.83 39.28
C LEU A 912 39.94 -4.53 40.49
N SER A 913 40.23 -3.27 40.80
CA SER A 913 41.15 -2.89 41.86
C SER A 913 40.69 -1.65 42.63
N ARG A 914 40.76 -1.72 43.96
CA ARG A 914 40.47 -0.62 44.89
C ARG A 914 41.69 0.23 45.22
N GLU A 915 42.86 -0.08 44.66
CA GLU A 915 44.11 0.60 45.01
C GLU A 915 44.06 2.10 44.72
N GLY A 916 44.71 2.91 45.55
CA GLY A 916 44.68 4.37 45.42
C GLY A 916 45.56 4.91 44.29
N ASP A 917 46.77 4.38 44.18
CA ASP A 917 47.76 4.77 43.17
C ASP A 917 47.41 4.21 41.78
N PRO A 918 47.31 5.03 40.72
CA PRO A 918 46.91 4.57 39.38
C PRO A 918 47.79 3.46 38.81
N GLY A 919 49.12 3.54 39.00
CA GLY A 919 50.07 2.55 38.49
C GLY A 919 49.93 1.20 39.21
N LYS A 920 49.90 1.20 40.54
CA LYS A 920 49.64 0.01 41.36
C LYS A 920 48.25 -0.56 41.09
N ARG A 921 47.24 0.30 40.87
CA ARG A 921 45.88 -0.12 40.54
C ARG A 921 45.84 -0.92 39.25
N LEU A 922 46.51 -0.44 38.19
CA LEU A 922 46.61 -1.19 36.93
C LEU A 922 47.34 -2.52 37.12
N LEU A 923 48.49 -2.54 37.81
CA LEU A 923 49.25 -3.77 38.04
C LEU A 923 48.46 -4.81 38.83
N HIS A 924 47.73 -4.38 39.87
CA HIS A 924 46.83 -5.26 40.62
C HIS A 924 45.67 -5.77 39.76
N ALA A 925 45.00 -4.88 39.02
CA ALA A 925 43.89 -5.24 38.13
C ALA A 925 44.33 -6.22 37.02
N ALA A 926 45.52 -6.03 36.49
CA ALA A 926 46.11 -6.87 35.45
C ALA A 926 46.87 -8.09 36.02
N GLY A 927 46.79 -8.40 37.32
CA GLY A 927 47.54 -9.51 37.91
C GLY A 927 47.22 -10.91 37.34
N PHE A 928 46.07 -11.05 36.67
CA PHE A 928 45.70 -12.27 35.93
C PHE A 928 46.31 -12.33 34.52
N LEU A 929 46.93 -11.25 34.06
CA LEU A 929 47.70 -11.15 32.83
C LEU A 929 49.16 -11.15 33.26
N ASN A 930 49.90 -12.21 32.93
CA ASN A 930 51.33 -12.33 33.19
C ASN A 930 52.09 -11.28 32.34
N LEU A 931 52.02 -10.01 32.76
CA LEU A 931 52.57 -8.88 32.04
C LEU A 931 54.11 -8.90 32.17
N PRO A 932 54.85 -9.04 31.06
CA PRO A 932 56.30 -9.01 31.09
C PRO A 932 56.78 -7.57 31.33
N ASN A 933 57.07 -7.23 32.59
CA ASN A 933 57.48 -5.91 33.10
C ASN A 933 56.33 -4.89 33.27
N SER A 934 56.62 -3.75 33.93
CA SER A 934 55.72 -2.61 34.20
C SER A 934 55.34 -1.78 32.96
N TRP A 935 55.31 -2.42 31.79
CA TRP A 935 55.20 -1.72 30.52
C TRP A 935 53.87 -1.01 30.31
N ALA A 936 52.77 -1.61 30.77
CA ALA A 936 51.44 -1.03 30.61
C ALA A 936 51.35 0.29 31.37
N VAL A 937 51.96 0.37 32.57
CA VAL A 937 52.08 1.60 33.35
C VAL A 937 52.89 2.66 32.59
N ALA A 938 54.00 2.26 31.97
CA ALA A 938 54.86 3.17 31.22
C ALA A 938 54.19 3.73 29.94
N VAL A 939 53.30 2.97 29.31
CA VAL A 939 52.62 3.36 28.06
C VAL A 939 51.38 4.21 28.31
N LEU A 940 50.56 3.80 29.27
CA LEU A 940 49.22 4.37 29.44
C LEU A 940 49.21 5.75 30.12
N LYS A 941 50.40 6.30 30.46
CA LYS A 941 50.58 7.61 31.13
C LYS A 941 49.51 7.86 32.19
N LEU A 942 49.21 6.86 33.03
CA LEU A 942 48.14 6.92 34.02
C LEU A 942 48.40 8.10 34.95
N ALA A 943 47.51 9.10 34.92
CA ALA A 943 47.76 10.41 35.49
C ALA A 943 48.16 10.34 36.98
N GLY A 944 49.44 10.62 37.23
CA GLY A 944 49.90 11.71 38.09
C GLY A 944 50.60 12.74 37.20
N ARG A 945 49.83 13.53 36.44
CA ARG A 945 50.32 14.81 35.93
C ARG A 945 49.70 15.87 36.84
N ASP A 946 50.52 16.44 37.71
CA ASP A 946 50.19 17.65 38.45
C ASP A 946 49.64 18.71 37.48
N ARG A 947 48.40 19.12 37.75
CA ARG A 947 47.96 20.50 37.71
C ARG A 947 47.04 20.74 38.90
#